data_AF-A0A4R8H7X6-F1
#
_entry.id   AF-A0A4R8H7X6-F1
#
_cell.length_a   1.000
_cell.length_b   1.000
_cell.length_c   1.000
_cell.angle_alpha   90.00
_cell.angle_beta   90.00
_cell.angle_gamma   90.00
#
_symmetry.space_group_name_H-M   'P 1'
#
loop_
_entity.id
_entity.type
_entity.pdbx_description
1 polymer ?
#
loop_
_entity_poly.entity_id
_entity_poly.type
_entity_poly.pdbx_seq_one_letter_code
_entity_poly.pdbx_strand_id
1 'polypeptide(L)'
;MRKNIVLSLVFCMLFSLIISNLAYAEESYQSEFDKVNICIIYEGNDKFNLKLKKRIEKEVLELLSDKYQVEFSEFRADDLAVHNIVMDKLLANQEIDVIITAGILGSYSAISRDNFSKAVIAPFIIDDDTVNFSIKEDKSGVENLNFITVNSFLKRDIKFFKRLTNFDKMTFITPKNLIMGNEKIVELLNQEAKENNIKVDYIYTNNSKKDIIKELDKVEAAYISPLISEDKGSLLLAELNQRKIPTFTLADIMRYKEGFLAGYSHNKEINARARAAALNLELILAGEEAADLPIYIDKSDEEFVINMKVAHEIGFLPDWDILETAKLINQDNSVKEELTLQESIETALDNNLDLQAAEKDLDIAQDNLKQASNKRKPKFDLNTTYAQVDETRAGKGIASEQKLTGGLKLEQVLFSEDLNANIDIKGDLYKQSKVELKKKKLDLILDTINSYIQTLKVRADMRLQEENIQLIKDNLNIAKTKNEIGVSGPADIYRWESQQSVGLMNLSQAESQLRMVKDNLKRTLNLPLTEDIELTEIDQQNLFQELYKEFKIDNPWELENLSEKLVKESIQNSPEVESIDYLIKVKEREYQMKKRRYYLPQIGLSAQYDTYLEEWGIDGPRGADAHGEDEWSIGIQASFPLYDGGNKKVELSKVKKEIQQLKTTKKSLVDKLSQNLRNKLTVVNTEYRKNKYAKDAVDTAYKNLELVKDAYSKGLVSVAELLDAQSAVINAKRQEFVTKYNFLNSVAEVQRALGNFDIIDIN
;
A
#
# COMPACT_ATOMS: atom_id res chain seq x y z
N MET A 1 -43.88 21.97 -51.70
CA MET A 1 -44.62 21.69 -50.43
C MET A 1 -45.58 20.50 -50.46
N ARG A 2 -46.05 19.97 -51.62
CA ARG A 2 -47.01 18.84 -51.63
C ARG A 2 -46.43 17.42 -51.47
N LYS A 3 -45.11 17.21 -51.60
CA LYS A 3 -44.49 15.87 -51.42
C LYS A 3 -44.13 15.51 -49.96
N ASN A 4 -43.92 16.49 -49.08
CA ASN A 4 -43.55 16.21 -47.68
C ASN A 4 -44.77 15.91 -46.78
N ILE A 5 -45.97 16.36 -47.18
CA ILE A 5 -47.21 16.11 -46.43
C ILE A 5 -47.64 14.64 -46.56
N VAL A 6 -47.45 14.03 -47.74
CA VAL A 6 -47.79 12.62 -47.97
C VAL A 6 -46.84 11.70 -47.20
N LEU A 7 -45.56 12.03 -47.09
CA LEU A 7 -44.59 11.24 -46.33
C LEU A 7 -44.86 11.31 -44.81
N SER A 8 -45.23 12.47 -44.27
CA SER A 8 -45.66 12.60 -42.87
C SER A 8 -46.97 11.87 -42.58
N LEU A 9 -47.93 11.87 -43.51
CA LEU A 9 -49.18 11.13 -43.34
C LEU A 9 -48.98 9.62 -43.36
N VAL A 10 -48.09 9.12 -44.21
CA VAL A 10 -47.72 7.69 -44.23
C VAL A 10 -46.95 7.30 -42.97
N PHE A 11 -46.06 8.17 -42.46
CA PHE A 11 -45.36 7.93 -41.21
C PHE A 11 -46.30 7.96 -40.00
N CYS A 12 -47.28 8.89 -39.95
CA CYS A 12 -48.30 8.91 -38.91
C CYS A 12 -49.25 7.70 -38.97
N MET A 13 -49.61 7.22 -40.17
CA MET A 13 -50.43 6.00 -40.31
C MET A 13 -49.66 4.73 -39.91
N LEU A 14 -48.38 4.63 -40.26
CA LEU A 14 -47.52 3.51 -39.82
C LEU A 14 -47.28 3.55 -38.31
N PHE A 15 -47.08 4.73 -37.73
CA PHE A 15 -46.93 4.90 -36.29
C PHE A 15 -48.24 4.58 -35.55
N SER A 16 -49.41 4.96 -36.10
CA SER A 16 -50.71 4.59 -35.52
C SER A 16 -51.00 3.09 -35.66
N LEU A 17 -50.57 2.44 -36.74
CA LEU A 17 -50.71 0.99 -36.93
C LEU A 17 -49.77 0.18 -36.02
N ILE A 18 -48.60 0.71 -35.69
CA ILE A 18 -47.68 0.11 -34.72
C ILE A 18 -48.22 0.29 -33.31
N ILE A 19 -48.75 1.47 -32.96
CA ILE A 19 -49.39 1.71 -31.65
C ILE A 19 -50.69 0.91 -31.51
N SER A 20 -51.49 0.76 -32.57
CA SER A 20 -52.71 -0.03 -32.51
C SER A 20 -52.44 -1.53 -32.47
N ASN A 21 -51.35 -2.03 -33.07
CA ASN A 21 -50.93 -3.43 -32.93
C ASN A 21 -50.22 -3.70 -31.59
N LEU A 22 -49.55 -2.71 -30.99
CA LEU A 22 -49.06 -2.79 -29.60
C LEU A 22 -50.23 -2.77 -28.61
N ALA A 23 -51.25 -1.94 -28.84
CA ALA A 23 -52.47 -1.90 -28.02
C ALA A 23 -53.35 -3.15 -28.21
N TYR A 24 -53.46 -3.70 -29.43
CA TYR A 24 -54.17 -4.97 -29.66
C TYR A 24 -53.36 -6.20 -29.20
N ALA A 25 -52.04 -6.12 -29.12
CA ALA A 25 -51.21 -7.16 -28.53
C ALA A 25 -51.19 -7.08 -26.98
N GLU A 26 -51.36 -5.89 -26.40
CA GLU A 26 -51.56 -5.70 -24.96
C GLU A 26 -52.97 -6.11 -24.49
N GLU A 27 -54.01 -5.96 -25.32
CA GLU A 27 -55.38 -6.32 -24.94
C GLU A 27 -55.75 -7.81 -25.17
N SER A 28 -54.88 -8.64 -25.76
CA SER A 28 -55.18 -10.06 -26.00
C SER A 28 -54.17 -11.06 -25.43
N TYR A 29 -53.37 -10.65 -24.44
CA TYR A 29 -52.51 -11.55 -23.66
C TYR A 29 -52.47 -11.14 -22.18
N GLN A 30 -53.63 -10.89 -21.57
CA GLN A 30 -53.75 -11.07 -20.11
C GLN A 30 -53.99 -12.56 -19.88
N SER A 31 -52.92 -13.34 -19.74
CA SER A 31 -53.03 -14.53 -18.90
C SER A 31 -53.36 -14.01 -17.49
N GLU A 32 -54.58 -14.24 -17.00
CA GLU A 32 -54.85 -14.16 -15.58
C GLU A 32 -53.91 -15.16 -14.91
N PHE A 33 -52.77 -14.67 -14.42
CA PHE A 33 -51.86 -15.47 -13.63
C PHE A 33 -52.57 -15.83 -12.33
N ASP A 34 -52.43 -17.07 -11.88
CA ASP A 34 -52.98 -17.50 -10.60
C ASP A 34 -52.41 -16.62 -9.49
N LYS A 35 -53.30 -16.13 -8.62
CA LYS A 35 -52.94 -15.26 -7.50
C LYS A 35 -52.35 -16.11 -6.37
N VAL A 36 -51.20 -15.69 -5.84
CA VAL A 36 -50.52 -16.38 -4.73
C VAL A 36 -50.23 -15.37 -3.62
N ASN A 37 -50.85 -15.61 -2.46
CA ASN A 37 -50.69 -14.80 -1.25
C ASN A 37 -49.62 -15.41 -0.34
N ILE A 38 -48.47 -14.75 -0.28
CA ILE A 38 -47.32 -15.18 0.53
C ILE A 38 -47.25 -14.32 1.78
N CYS A 39 -47.25 -14.97 2.95
CA CYS A 39 -47.03 -14.27 4.21
C CYS A 39 -45.60 -14.44 4.70
N ILE A 40 -44.89 -13.33 4.90
CA ILE A 40 -43.54 -13.31 5.45
C ILE A 40 -43.58 -12.93 6.93
N ILE A 41 -43.07 -13.83 7.77
CA ILE A 41 -42.83 -13.55 9.20
C ILE A 41 -41.36 -13.23 9.38
N TYR A 42 -41.02 -12.12 10.03
CA TYR A 42 -39.62 -11.69 10.22
C TYR A 42 -39.39 -11.00 11.57
N GLU A 43 -38.16 -11.01 12.06
CA GLU A 43 -37.70 -10.27 13.23
C GLU A 43 -37.19 -8.89 12.80
N GLY A 44 -37.73 -7.81 13.39
CA GLY A 44 -37.45 -6.44 12.97
C GLY A 44 -36.32 -5.72 13.73
N ASN A 45 -35.78 -6.32 14.80
CA ASN A 45 -34.73 -5.73 15.62
C ASN A 45 -33.30 -6.01 15.13
N ASP A 46 -33.14 -6.78 14.05
CA ASP A 46 -31.85 -7.21 13.53
C ASP A 46 -31.72 -6.96 12.02
N LYS A 47 -30.58 -6.40 11.59
CA LYS A 47 -30.31 -6.03 10.20
C LYS A 47 -30.17 -7.25 9.30
N PHE A 48 -29.69 -8.37 9.84
CA PHE A 48 -29.51 -9.60 9.08
C PHE A 48 -30.88 -10.18 8.66
N ASN A 49 -31.84 -10.29 9.58
CA ASN A 49 -33.19 -10.79 9.25
C ASN A 49 -33.90 -9.87 8.24
N LEU A 50 -33.80 -8.55 8.40
CA LEU A 50 -34.34 -7.57 7.44
C LEU A 50 -33.75 -7.71 6.03
N LYS A 51 -32.46 -8.04 5.94
CA LYS A 51 -31.76 -8.23 4.67
C LYS A 51 -32.15 -9.55 4.01
N LEU A 52 -32.24 -10.64 4.78
CA LEU A 52 -32.75 -11.93 4.30
C LEU A 52 -34.17 -11.78 3.75
N LYS A 53 -35.06 -11.12 4.51
CA LYS A 53 -36.43 -10.80 4.10
C LYS A 53 -36.49 -10.09 2.74
N LYS A 54 -35.80 -8.95 2.61
CA LYS A 54 -35.74 -8.19 1.35
C LYS A 54 -35.18 -8.99 0.19
N ARG A 55 -34.20 -9.86 0.47
CA ARG A 55 -33.62 -10.69 -0.59
C ARG A 55 -34.59 -11.78 -1.03
N ILE A 56 -35.30 -12.42 -0.12
CA ILE A 56 -36.35 -13.39 -0.45
C ILE A 56 -37.42 -12.73 -1.32
N GLU A 57 -37.96 -11.58 -0.91
CA GLU A 57 -38.96 -10.84 -1.70
C GLU A 57 -38.47 -10.57 -3.12
N LYS A 58 -37.22 -10.12 -3.26
CA LYS A 58 -36.60 -9.86 -4.55
C LYS A 58 -36.47 -11.13 -5.40
N GLU A 59 -35.92 -12.21 -4.86
CA GLU A 59 -35.71 -13.47 -5.59
C GLU A 59 -37.04 -14.12 -5.99
N VAL A 60 -38.05 -14.06 -5.12
CA VAL A 60 -39.41 -14.54 -5.39
C VAL A 60 -40.04 -13.76 -6.54
N LEU A 61 -39.95 -12.41 -6.51
CA LEU A 61 -40.45 -11.60 -7.61
C LEU A 61 -39.70 -11.87 -8.92
N GLU A 62 -38.37 -11.99 -8.89
CA GLU A 62 -37.58 -12.26 -10.10
C GLU A 62 -37.87 -13.65 -10.71
N LEU A 63 -38.27 -14.64 -9.92
CA LEU A 63 -38.56 -16.00 -10.39
C LEU A 63 -40.03 -16.23 -10.77
N LEU A 64 -40.97 -15.66 -10.00
CA LEU A 64 -42.39 -16.01 -10.10
C LEU A 64 -43.23 -14.97 -10.85
N SER A 65 -42.78 -13.73 -11.02
CA SER A 65 -43.62 -12.66 -11.63
C SER A 65 -44.02 -12.94 -13.08
N ASP A 66 -43.29 -13.82 -13.78
CA ASP A 66 -43.61 -14.25 -15.14
C ASP A 66 -44.66 -15.38 -15.19
N LYS A 67 -45.09 -15.92 -14.03
CA LYS A 67 -45.95 -17.10 -13.89
C LYS A 67 -47.13 -16.93 -12.93
N TYR A 68 -47.01 -16.08 -11.91
CA TYR A 68 -47.99 -15.90 -10.83
C TYR A 68 -48.18 -14.42 -10.48
N GLN A 69 -49.38 -14.05 -10.04
CA GLN A 69 -49.61 -12.74 -9.41
C GLN A 69 -49.29 -12.84 -7.91
N VAL A 70 -48.07 -12.47 -7.54
CA VAL A 70 -47.56 -12.58 -6.15
C VAL A 70 -47.98 -11.37 -5.31
N GLU A 71 -48.65 -11.62 -4.18
CA GLU A 71 -48.93 -10.61 -3.14
C GLU A 71 -48.25 -10.97 -1.83
N PHE A 72 -47.50 -10.03 -1.25
CA PHE A 72 -46.85 -10.20 0.05
C PHE A 72 -47.69 -9.58 1.17
N SER A 73 -47.85 -10.34 2.25
CA SER A 73 -48.29 -9.83 3.56
C SER A 73 -47.18 -10.03 4.59
N GLU A 74 -47.02 -9.10 5.52
CA GLU A 74 -45.87 -9.09 6.42
C GLU A 74 -46.31 -9.06 7.89
N PHE A 75 -45.66 -9.89 8.72
CA PHE A 75 -45.83 -9.86 10.17
C PHE A 75 -44.48 -9.80 10.87
N ARG A 76 -44.32 -8.79 11.73
CA ARG A 76 -43.15 -8.65 12.59
C ARG A 76 -43.36 -9.41 13.90
N ALA A 77 -42.42 -10.29 14.24
CA ALA A 77 -42.37 -10.99 15.52
C ALA A 77 -40.93 -10.96 16.05
N ASP A 78 -40.69 -10.30 17.20
CA ASP A 78 -39.33 -10.11 17.73
C ASP A 78 -38.96 -11.10 18.86
N ASP A 79 -39.89 -11.99 19.24
CA ASP A 79 -39.66 -13.07 20.18
C ASP A 79 -40.38 -14.34 19.74
N LEU A 80 -39.90 -15.49 20.24
CA LEU A 80 -40.37 -16.79 19.81
C LEU A 80 -41.83 -17.07 20.21
N ALA A 81 -42.29 -16.54 21.35
CA ALA A 81 -43.68 -16.74 21.78
C ALA A 81 -44.65 -16.03 20.83
N VAL A 82 -44.29 -14.81 20.39
CA VAL A 82 -45.03 -14.08 19.36
C VAL A 82 -44.96 -14.80 18.01
N HIS A 83 -43.80 -15.32 17.60
CA HIS A 83 -43.69 -16.16 16.39
C HIS A 83 -44.63 -17.35 16.43
N ASN A 84 -44.71 -18.05 17.58
CA ASN A 84 -45.59 -19.19 17.72
C ASN A 84 -47.06 -18.79 17.52
N ILE A 85 -47.51 -17.73 18.21
CA ILE A 85 -48.89 -17.22 18.10
C ILE A 85 -49.22 -16.76 16.67
N VAL A 86 -48.30 -16.07 16.00
CA VAL A 86 -48.50 -15.58 14.63
C VAL A 86 -48.57 -16.75 13.66
N MET A 87 -47.65 -17.71 13.73
CA MET A 87 -47.65 -18.90 12.87
C MET A 87 -48.97 -19.67 13.00
N ASP A 88 -49.48 -19.90 14.22
CA ASP A 88 -50.74 -20.62 14.43
C ASP A 88 -51.94 -19.90 13.77
N LYS A 89 -51.96 -18.56 13.82
CA LYS A 89 -52.99 -17.74 13.14
C LYS A 89 -52.89 -17.83 11.61
N LEU A 90 -51.68 -17.83 11.07
CA LEU A 90 -51.45 -17.85 9.61
C LEU A 90 -51.75 -19.23 9.01
N LEU A 91 -51.42 -20.30 9.73
CA LEU A 91 -51.81 -21.67 9.35
C LEU A 91 -53.33 -21.84 9.29
N ALA A 92 -54.08 -21.16 10.16
CA ALA A 92 -55.55 -21.17 10.16
C ALA A 92 -56.20 -20.22 9.13
N ASN A 93 -55.45 -19.26 8.56
CA ASN A 93 -56.01 -18.25 7.66
C ASN A 93 -56.16 -18.78 6.22
N GLN A 94 -57.38 -18.91 5.69
CA GLN A 94 -57.60 -19.44 4.34
C GLN A 94 -57.17 -18.51 3.19
N GLU A 95 -56.90 -17.22 3.45
CA GLU A 95 -56.48 -16.26 2.42
C GLU A 95 -54.97 -16.34 2.10
N ILE A 96 -54.19 -17.06 2.90
CA ILE A 96 -52.73 -17.16 2.74
C ILE A 96 -52.38 -18.54 2.20
N ASP A 97 -51.63 -18.60 1.12
CA ASP A 97 -51.25 -19.85 0.45
C ASP A 97 -49.96 -20.43 1.01
N VAL A 98 -48.94 -19.59 1.23
CA VAL A 98 -47.62 -20.01 1.71
C VAL A 98 -47.11 -19.08 2.80
N ILE A 99 -46.42 -19.66 3.80
CA ILE A 99 -45.76 -18.91 4.87
C ILE A 99 -44.24 -19.01 4.70
N ILE A 100 -43.52 -17.88 4.75
CA ILE A 100 -42.06 -17.86 4.77
C ILE A 100 -41.58 -17.21 6.07
N THR A 101 -40.74 -17.92 6.83
CA THR A 101 -40.16 -17.39 8.07
C THR A 101 -38.80 -16.77 7.79
N ALA A 102 -38.78 -15.51 7.34
CA ALA A 102 -37.58 -14.77 6.98
C ALA A 102 -36.74 -14.30 8.19
N GLY A 103 -36.32 -15.28 8.99
CA GLY A 103 -35.27 -15.13 10.00
C GLY A 103 -35.20 -16.29 10.99
N ILE A 104 -34.27 -16.19 11.93
CA ILE A 104 -33.79 -17.31 12.75
C ILE A 104 -34.88 -17.83 13.69
N LEU A 105 -35.50 -16.97 14.51
CA LEU A 105 -36.50 -17.39 15.49
C LEU A 105 -37.76 -17.93 14.80
N GLY A 106 -38.16 -17.32 13.68
CA GLY A 106 -39.26 -17.83 12.86
C GLY A 106 -38.98 -19.22 12.28
N SER A 107 -37.77 -19.44 11.76
CA SER A 107 -37.38 -20.74 11.22
C SER A 107 -37.32 -21.81 12.32
N TYR A 108 -36.83 -21.47 13.51
CA TYR A 108 -36.87 -22.35 14.69
C TYR A 108 -38.30 -22.63 15.18
N SER A 109 -39.18 -21.63 15.12
CA SER A 109 -40.61 -21.80 15.38
C SER A 109 -41.23 -22.82 14.40
N ALA A 110 -40.87 -22.76 13.12
CA ALA A 110 -41.34 -23.73 12.13
C ALA A 110 -40.87 -25.15 12.46
N ILE A 111 -39.56 -25.39 12.60
CA ILE A 111 -39.02 -26.75 12.83
C ILE A 111 -39.36 -27.35 14.22
N SER A 112 -39.96 -26.56 15.12
CA SER A 112 -40.48 -27.04 16.40
C SER A 112 -41.88 -27.67 16.31
N ARG A 113 -42.45 -27.76 15.10
CA ARG A 113 -43.79 -28.29 14.83
C ARG A 113 -43.74 -29.51 13.91
N ASP A 114 -44.72 -30.39 14.09
CA ASP A 114 -44.82 -31.65 13.35
C ASP A 114 -45.94 -31.68 12.30
N ASN A 115 -46.77 -30.63 12.21
CA ASN A 115 -47.94 -30.60 11.31
C ASN A 115 -48.22 -29.19 10.80
N PHE A 116 -48.48 -29.06 9.49
CA PHE A 116 -48.77 -27.80 8.81
C PHE A 116 -49.95 -27.98 7.84
N SER A 117 -50.93 -27.10 7.93
CA SER A 117 -52.12 -27.08 7.05
C SER A 117 -51.84 -26.55 5.64
N LYS A 118 -50.66 -25.97 5.42
CA LYS A 118 -50.19 -25.38 4.16
C LYS A 118 -48.67 -25.26 4.18
N ALA A 119 -48.07 -25.01 3.02
CA ALA A 119 -46.63 -24.91 2.88
C ALA A 119 -46.00 -23.82 3.76
N VAL A 120 -44.94 -24.20 4.49
CA VAL A 120 -44.07 -23.31 5.26
C VAL A 120 -42.64 -23.48 4.79
N ILE A 121 -41.97 -22.37 4.46
CA ILE A 121 -40.56 -22.34 4.06
C ILE A 121 -39.76 -21.62 5.15
N ALA A 122 -38.82 -22.35 5.75
CA ALA A 122 -37.91 -21.87 6.78
C ALA A 122 -36.49 -21.69 6.22
N PRO A 123 -36.18 -20.53 5.61
CA PRO A 123 -34.94 -20.30 4.86
C PRO A 123 -33.66 -20.28 5.70
N PHE A 124 -33.75 -20.26 7.03
CA PHE A 124 -32.59 -20.12 7.89
C PHE A 124 -32.62 -21.03 9.12
N ILE A 125 -32.11 -22.24 8.96
CA ILE A 125 -31.69 -23.11 10.07
C ILE A 125 -30.17 -23.03 10.19
N ILE A 126 -29.69 -22.79 11.42
CA ILE A 126 -28.26 -22.61 11.72
C ILE A 126 -27.49 -23.91 11.50
N ASP A 127 -28.08 -25.02 11.94
CA ASP A 127 -27.42 -26.33 11.94
C ASP A 127 -28.48 -27.43 11.86
N ASP A 128 -28.26 -28.42 11.01
CA ASP A 128 -29.18 -29.54 10.81
C ASP A 128 -29.36 -30.42 12.05
N ASP A 129 -28.34 -30.51 12.90
CA ASP A 129 -28.42 -31.21 14.20
C ASP A 129 -29.37 -30.52 15.21
N THR A 130 -29.85 -29.31 14.89
CA THR A 130 -30.80 -28.56 15.73
C THR A 130 -32.26 -28.80 15.37
N VAL A 131 -32.54 -29.66 14.39
CA VAL A 131 -33.88 -30.01 13.95
C VAL A 131 -34.48 -31.10 14.86
N ASN A 132 -35.78 -31.02 15.17
CA ASN A 132 -36.46 -31.92 16.11
C ASN A 132 -36.90 -33.26 15.50
N PHE A 133 -36.70 -33.46 14.20
CA PHE A 133 -37.12 -34.62 13.45
C PHE A 133 -35.98 -35.15 12.55
N SER A 134 -36.09 -36.40 12.11
CA SER A 134 -35.05 -37.04 11.29
C SER A 134 -35.13 -36.60 9.83
N ILE A 135 -34.07 -35.95 9.36
CA ILE A 135 -33.85 -35.62 7.94
C ILE A 135 -33.73 -36.92 7.14
N LYS A 136 -34.41 -36.98 5.98
CA LYS A 136 -34.39 -38.14 5.08
C LYS A 136 -33.74 -37.74 3.76
N GLU A 137 -32.56 -38.29 3.45
CA GLU A 137 -31.90 -38.12 2.13
C GLU A 137 -31.89 -36.66 1.64
N ASP A 138 -31.41 -35.73 2.47
CA ASP A 138 -31.30 -34.29 2.14
C ASP A 138 -32.63 -33.54 1.94
N LYS A 139 -33.72 -34.10 2.51
CA LYS A 139 -35.07 -33.55 2.48
C LYS A 139 -35.64 -33.38 3.89
N SER A 140 -36.62 -32.49 4.04
CA SER A 140 -37.22 -32.22 5.36
C SER A 140 -37.97 -33.43 5.91
N GLY A 141 -38.65 -34.19 5.04
CA GLY A 141 -39.44 -35.37 5.41
C GLY A 141 -40.70 -35.07 6.23
N VAL A 142 -41.04 -33.79 6.42
CA VAL A 142 -42.24 -33.31 7.14
C VAL A 142 -43.19 -32.67 6.14
N GLU A 143 -44.43 -33.16 6.11
CA GLU A 143 -45.48 -32.69 5.19
C GLU A 143 -45.63 -31.17 5.31
N ASN A 144 -45.72 -30.49 4.15
CA ASN A 144 -45.88 -29.04 4.06
C ASN A 144 -44.75 -28.19 4.71
N LEU A 145 -43.60 -28.77 5.06
CA LEU A 145 -42.44 -28.01 5.57
C LEU A 145 -41.25 -28.15 4.64
N ASN A 146 -40.69 -27.04 4.19
CA ASN A 146 -39.35 -26.99 3.63
C ASN A 146 -38.48 -26.06 4.49
N PHE A 147 -37.21 -26.39 4.65
CA PHE A 147 -36.27 -25.50 5.32
C PHE A 147 -34.92 -25.55 4.63
N ILE A 148 -34.10 -24.52 4.86
CA ILE A 148 -32.77 -24.43 4.28
C ILE A 148 -31.77 -24.41 5.43
N THR A 149 -30.78 -25.29 5.35
CA THR A 149 -29.75 -25.47 6.36
C THR A 149 -28.38 -25.71 5.72
N VAL A 150 -27.36 -25.70 6.57
CA VAL A 150 -26.01 -26.16 6.27
C VAL A 150 -25.62 -27.20 7.30
N ASN A 151 -24.75 -28.13 6.91
CA ASN A 151 -24.40 -29.26 7.76
C ASN A 151 -23.30 -28.87 8.80
N SER A 152 -23.46 -29.20 10.08
CA SER A 152 -22.38 -29.15 11.11
C SER A 152 -21.63 -27.81 11.27
N PHE A 153 -22.34 -26.67 11.23
CA PHE A 153 -21.76 -25.34 11.35
C PHE A 153 -21.16 -25.09 12.75
N LEU A 154 -21.95 -25.32 13.80
CA LEU A 154 -21.54 -25.01 15.18
C LEU A 154 -20.38 -25.90 15.63
N LYS A 155 -20.41 -27.16 15.22
CA LYS A 155 -19.34 -28.14 15.44
C LYS A 155 -18.01 -27.67 14.86
N ARG A 156 -18.01 -27.22 13.59
CA ARG A 156 -16.80 -26.69 12.92
C ARG A 156 -16.25 -25.49 13.66
N ASP A 157 -17.12 -24.53 13.96
CA ASP A 157 -16.76 -23.27 14.59
C ASP A 157 -16.13 -23.45 15.97
N ILE A 158 -16.72 -24.29 16.82
CA ILE A 158 -16.20 -24.58 18.17
C ILE A 158 -14.81 -25.20 18.08
N LYS A 159 -14.67 -26.22 17.22
CA LYS A 159 -13.39 -26.91 17.01
C LYS A 159 -12.31 -25.97 16.47
N PHE A 160 -12.67 -25.13 15.49
CA PHE A 160 -11.76 -24.15 14.91
C PHE A 160 -11.37 -23.07 15.92
N PHE A 161 -12.33 -22.53 16.68
CA PHE A 161 -12.08 -21.50 17.67
C PHE A 161 -11.20 -22.00 18.82
N LYS A 162 -11.43 -23.24 19.29
CA LYS A 162 -10.56 -23.91 20.27
C LYS A 162 -9.14 -24.08 19.73
N ARG A 163 -8.98 -24.47 18.45
CA ARG A 163 -7.65 -24.53 17.81
C ARG A 163 -6.99 -23.15 17.70
N LEU A 164 -7.78 -22.12 17.39
CA LEU A 164 -7.29 -20.76 17.16
C LEU A 164 -6.74 -20.14 18.45
N THR A 165 -7.46 -20.26 19.57
CA THR A 165 -7.18 -19.46 20.78
C THR A 165 -6.91 -20.28 22.04
N ASN A 166 -7.08 -21.60 21.95
CA ASN A 166 -6.82 -22.58 23.02
C ASN A 166 -7.41 -22.20 24.40
N PHE A 167 -8.73 -22.33 24.57
CA PHE A 167 -9.45 -22.05 25.83
C PHE A 167 -10.05 -23.31 26.47
N ASP A 168 -10.18 -23.38 27.78
CA ASP A 168 -10.83 -24.51 28.48
C ASP A 168 -12.31 -24.24 28.78
N LYS A 169 -12.73 -22.98 28.74
CA LYS A 169 -14.12 -22.55 28.92
C LYS A 169 -14.56 -21.58 27.83
N MET A 170 -15.71 -21.86 27.23
CA MET A 170 -16.37 -21.02 26.24
C MET A 170 -17.69 -20.50 26.80
N THR A 171 -17.89 -19.19 26.73
CA THR A 171 -19.16 -18.56 27.09
C THR A 171 -19.93 -18.19 25.84
N PHE A 172 -21.13 -18.75 25.69
CA PHE A 172 -22.02 -18.46 24.58
C PHE A 172 -22.89 -17.24 24.94
N ILE A 173 -22.63 -16.11 24.29
CA ILE A 173 -23.37 -14.86 24.53
C ILE A 173 -24.50 -14.76 23.50
N THR A 174 -25.74 -14.81 23.98
CA THR A 174 -26.90 -15.01 23.11
C THR A 174 -28.20 -14.48 23.71
N PRO A 175 -29.24 -14.16 22.92
CA PRO A 175 -30.57 -13.90 23.45
C PRO A 175 -31.15 -15.12 24.14
N LYS A 176 -31.81 -14.92 25.29
CA LYS A 176 -32.46 -15.96 26.08
C LYS A 176 -33.48 -16.76 25.26
N ASN A 177 -34.18 -16.08 24.37
CA ASN A 177 -35.24 -16.67 23.55
C ASN A 177 -34.71 -17.66 22.49
N LEU A 178 -33.45 -17.53 22.05
CA LEU A 178 -32.85 -18.47 21.09
C LEU A 178 -32.56 -19.82 21.77
N ILE A 179 -32.04 -19.78 22.99
CA ILE A 179 -31.68 -20.99 23.76
C ILE A 179 -32.90 -21.66 24.37
N MET A 180 -33.83 -20.89 24.93
CA MET A 180 -35.08 -21.44 25.48
C MET A 180 -36.02 -21.96 24.40
N GLY A 181 -35.80 -21.57 23.15
CA GLY A 181 -36.65 -21.92 22.02
C GLY A 181 -36.38 -23.25 21.35
N ASN A 182 -35.18 -23.80 21.57
CA ASN A 182 -34.75 -25.04 20.95
C ASN A 182 -33.74 -25.75 21.87
N GLU A 183 -34.19 -26.81 22.54
CA GLU A 183 -33.35 -27.60 23.45
C GLU A 183 -32.23 -28.35 22.71
N LYS A 184 -32.39 -28.65 21.40
CA LYS A 184 -31.37 -29.30 20.57
C LYS A 184 -30.11 -28.46 20.42
N ILE A 185 -30.22 -27.13 20.37
CA ILE A 185 -29.03 -26.25 20.37
C ILE A 185 -28.20 -26.47 21.64
N VAL A 186 -28.86 -26.60 22.81
CA VAL A 186 -28.17 -26.84 24.08
C VAL A 186 -27.57 -28.24 24.12
N GLU A 187 -28.27 -29.25 23.60
CA GLU A 187 -27.74 -30.61 23.46
C GLU A 187 -26.49 -30.65 22.59
N LEU A 188 -26.54 -30.03 21.41
CA LEU A 188 -25.42 -29.92 20.46
C LEU A 188 -24.23 -29.21 21.10
N LEU A 189 -24.43 -28.04 21.72
CA LEU A 189 -23.37 -27.29 22.39
C LEU A 189 -22.74 -28.11 23.53
N ASN A 190 -23.53 -28.83 24.32
CA ASN A 190 -23.02 -29.67 25.41
C ASN A 190 -22.30 -30.93 24.90
N GLN A 191 -22.75 -31.50 23.78
CA GLN A 191 -22.09 -32.63 23.13
C GLN A 191 -20.73 -32.19 22.59
N GLU A 192 -20.69 -31.12 21.81
CA GLU A 192 -19.44 -30.56 21.27
C GLU A 192 -18.50 -30.09 22.38
N ALA A 193 -19.03 -29.56 23.48
CA ALA A 193 -18.25 -29.21 24.64
C ALA A 193 -17.49 -30.42 25.21
N LYS A 194 -18.19 -31.57 25.35
CA LYS A 194 -17.57 -32.82 25.81
C LYS A 194 -16.57 -33.36 24.80
N GLU A 195 -16.91 -33.38 23.50
CA GLU A 195 -16.02 -33.88 22.44
C GLU A 195 -14.71 -33.08 22.34
N ASN A 196 -14.75 -31.77 22.61
CA ASN A 196 -13.60 -30.88 22.53
C ASN A 196 -12.94 -30.58 23.90
N ASN A 197 -13.37 -31.24 24.98
CA ASN A 197 -12.89 -31.03 26.36
C ASN A 197 -12.99 -29.57 26.85
N ILE A 198 -14.07 -28.88 26.52
CA ILE A 198 -14.35 -27.50 26.98
C ILE A 198 -15.57 -27.46 27.90
N LYS A 199 -15.64 -26.46 28.76
CA LYS A 199 -16.86 -26.12 29.52
C LYS A 199 -17.64 -25.05 28.79
N VAL A 200 -18.96 -25.20 28.69
CA VAL A 200 -19.85 -24.18 28.10
C VAL A 200 -20.74 -23.56 29.17
N ASP A 201 -20.79 -22.24 29.21
CA ASP A 201 -21.79 -21.47 29.95
C ASP A 201 -22.42 -20.38 29.08
N TYR A 202 -23.42 -19.68 29.61
CA TYR A 202 -24.28 -18.78 28.84
C TYR A 202 -24.39 -17.43 29.52
N ILE A 203 -24.29 -16.36 28.72
CA ILE A 203 -24.64 -14.99 29.14
C ILE A 203 -25.78 -14.51 28.24
N TYR A 204 -26.88 -14.09 28.86
CA TYR A 204 -28.07 -13.68 28.12
C TYR A 204 -28.10 -12.17 27.86
N THR A 205 -28.24 -11.77 26.59
CA THR A 205 -28.27 -10.35 26.19
C THR A 205 -29.54 -9.60 26.63
N ASN A 206 -30.54 -10.34 27.11
CA ASN A 206 -31.75 -9.80 27.75
C ASN A 206 -31.48 -9.25 29.16
N ASN A 207 -30.36 -9.63 29.80
CA ASN A 207 -29.99 -9.14 31.12
C ASN A 207 -29.58 -7.65 31.07
N SER A 208 -29.54 -6.98 32.23
CA SER A 208 -29.11 -5.58 32.28
C SER A 208 -27.61 -5.46 31.94
N LYS A 209 -27.21 -4.33 31.35
CA LYS A 209 -25.79 -4.06 31.01
C LYS A 209 -24.87 -4.28 32.21
N LYS A 210 -25.30 -3.86 33.40
CA LYS A 210 -24.52 -3.97 34.64
C LYS A 210 -24.31 -5.43 35.06
N ASP A 211 -25.29 -6.29 34.81
CA ASP A 211 -25.21 -7.71 35.15
C ASP A 211 -24.35 -8.46 34.15
N ILE A 212 -24.50 -8.16 32.86
CA ILE A 212 -23.65 -8.73 31.79
C ILE A 212 -22.18 -8.41 32.06
N ILE A 213 -21.82 -7.14 32.31
CA ILE A 213 -20.42 -6.73 32.55
C ILE A 213 -19.80 -7.46 33.76
N LYS A 214 -20.57 -7.70 34.83
CA LYS A 214 -20.09 -8.46 36.00
C LYS A 214 -19.81 -9.92 35.69
N GLU A 215 -20.52 -10.50 34.74
CA GLU A 215 -20.32 -11.89 34.33
C GLU A 215 -19.12 -12.04 33.39
N LEU A 216 -18.74 -10.98 32.66
CA LEU A 216 -17.59 -10.99 31.74
C LEU A 216 -16.25 -11.30 32.41
N ASP A 217 -16.07 -10.96 33.69
CA ASP A 217 -14.83 -11.25 34.43
C ASP A 217 -14.56 -12.77 34.60
N LYS A 218 -15.56 -13.62 34.31
CA LYS A 218 -15.48 -15.09 34.39
C LYS A 218 -15.40 -15.77 33.02
N VAL A 219 -15.30 -14.97 31.95
CA VAL A 219 -15.27 -15.44 30.56
C VAL A 219 -13.82 -15.59 30.12
N GLU A 220 -13.50 -16.74 29.54
CA GLU A 220 -12.17 -17.04 28.99
C GLU A 220 -12.16 -16.88 27.47
N ALA A 221 -13.17 -17.41 26.79
CA ALA A 221 -13.43 -17.18 25.37
C ALA A 221 -14.93 -16.96 25.15
N ALA A 222 -15.30 -16.06 24.25
CA ALA A 222 -16.70 -15.72 24.00
C ALA A 222 -17.13 -16.09 22.58
N TYR A 223 -18.21 -16.88 22.47
CA TYR A 223 -18.89 -17.12 21.20
C TYR A 223 -20.13 -16.23 21.10
N ILE A 224 -20.18 -15.38 20.09
CA ILE A 224 -21.19 -14.33 19.94
C ILE A 224 -22.23 -14.76 18.89
N SER A 225 -23.49 -14.91 19.31
CA SER A 225 -24.57 -15.36 18.42
C SER A 225 -25.06 -14.27 17.45
N PRO A 226 -25.67 -14.64 16.30
CA PRO A 226 -26.05 -13.70 15.24
C PRO A 226 -27.31 -12.85 15.52
N LEU A 227 -27.87 -12.86 16.74
CA LEU A 227 -29.11 -12.14 17.10
C LEU A 227 -28.92 -11.05 18.17
N ILE A 228 -27.72 -10.47 18.26
CA ILE A 228 -27.43 -9.37 19.17
C ILE A 228 -27.59 -8.04 18.44
N SER A 229 -28.36 -7.11 19.01
CA SER A 229 -28.52 -5.76 18.44
C SER A 229 -27.19 -5.01 18.35
N GLU A 230 -26.99 -4.23 17.28
CA GLU A 230 -25.74 -3.53 16.93
C GLU A 230 -25.21 -2.62 18.07
N ASP A 231 -26.12 -1.92 18.74
CA ASP A 231 -25.83 -1.01 19.85
C ASP A 231 -25.28 -1.75 21.09
N LYS A 232 -25.89 -2.88 21.45
CA LYS A 232 -25.45 -3.73 22.55
C LYS A 232 -24.21 -4.55 22.19
N GLY A 233 -24.14 -5.06 20.96
CA GLY A 233 -23.03 -5.86 20.44
C GLY A 233 -21.72 -5.08 20.43
N SER A 234 -21.74 -3.86 19.89
CA SER A 234 -20.55 -2.99 19.83
C SER A 234 -19.98 -2.67 21.22
N LEU A 235 -20.86 -2.32 22.18
CA LEU A 235 -20.46 -2.04 23.56
C LEU A 235 -19.91 -3.28 24.27
N LEU A 236 -20.53 -4.44 24.06
CA LEU A 236 -20.10 -5.71 24.65
C LEU A 236 -18.73 -6.14 24.12
N LEU A 237 -18.52 -6.06 22.80
CA LEU A 237 -17.24 -6.40 22.16
C LEU A 237 -16.11 -5.48 22.66
N ALA A 238 -16.38 -4.19 22.87
CA ALA A 238 -15.39 -3.27 23.45
C ALA A 238 -14.97 -3.69 24.88
N GLU A 239 -15.91 -4.11 25.73
CA GLU A 239 -15.63 -4.59 27.09
C GLU A 239 -14.86 -5.93 27.10
N LEU A 240 -15.14 -6.81 26.13
CA LEU A 240 -14.43 -8.08 25.93
C LEU A 240 -12.98 -7.83 25.46
N ASN A 241 -12.77 -6.93 24.51
CA ASN A 241 -11.44 -6.58 23.99
C ASN A 241 -10.57 -5.92 25.07
N GLN A 242 -11.13 -5.02 25.89
CA GLN A 242 -10.41 -4.44 27.02
C GLN A 242 -9.93 -5.49 28.03
N ARG A 243 -10.69 -6.58 28.18
CA ARG A 243 -10.34 -7.74 29.02
C ARG A 243 -9.46 -8.76 28.31
N LYS A 244 -9.09 -8.51 27.05
CA LYS A 244 -8.31 -9.42 26.19
C LYS A 244 -8.98 -10.78 25.97
N ILE A 245 -10.31 -10.81 25.97
CA ILE A 245 -11.07 -12.05 25.76
C ILE A 245 -11.22 -12.28 24.26
N PRO A 246 -10.72 -13.40 23.71
CA PRO A 246 -10.94 -13.73 22.32
C PRO A 246 -12.42 -13.97 22.03
N THR A 247 -12.87 -13.47 20.88
CA THR A 247 -14.27 -13.56 20.45
C THR A 247 -14.39 -14.26 19.10
N PHE A 248 -15.36 -15.16 18.99
CA PHE A 248 -15.71 -15.81 17.72
C PHE A 248 -17.17 -15.54 17.39
N THR A 249 -17.49 -15.36 16.10
CA THR A 249 -18.86 -15.11 15.68
C THR A 249 -19.18 -15.68 14.30
N LEU A 250 -20.47 -15.95 14.09
CA LEU A 250 -21.10 -16.03 12.79
C LEU A 250 -21.10 -14.61 12.17
N ALA A 251 -20.06 -14.25 11.43
CA ALA A 251 -19.87 -12.91 10.92
C ALA A 251 -20.82 -12.63 9.74
N ASP A 252 -21.65 -11.60 9.84
CA ASP A 252 -22.24 -10.94 8.67
C ASP A 252 -21.38 -9.70 8.34
N ILE A 253 -21.16 -9.46 7.05
CA ILE A 253 -20.26 -8.47 6.43
C ILE A 253 -20.61 -7.01 6.79
N MET A 254 -21.64 -6.79 7.59
CA MET A 254 -22.01 -5.47 8.12
C MET A 254 -21.39 -5.17 9.50
N ARG A 255 -20.75 -6.15 10.14
CA ARG A 255 -20.06 -6.01 11.44
C ARG A 255 -18.57 -5.68 11.34
N TYR A 256 -18.01 -5.43 10.15
CA TYR A 256 -16.55 -5.21 10.01
C TYR A 256 -15.95 -4.07 10.86
N LYS A 257 -16.79 -3.13 11.33
CA LYS A 257 -16.40 -2.08 12.27
C LYS A 257 -16.47 -2.50 13.75
N GLU A 258 -17.08 -3.64 14.05
CA GLU A 258 -17.27 -4.14 15.41
C GLU A 258 -16.04 -4.94 15.88
N GLY A 259 -15.71 -4.82 17.17
CA GLY A 259 -14.49 -5.34 17.76
C GLY A 259 -14.45 -6.84 18.02
N PHE A 260 -14.91 -7.71 17.12
CA PHE A 260 -14.72 -9.16 17.27
C PHE A 260 -13.33 -9.60 16.76
N LEU A 261 -12.78 -10.71 17.27
CA LEU A 261 -11.47 -11.24 16.86
C LEU A 261 -11.56 -12.01 15.54
N ALA A 262 -12.40 -13.04 15.48
CA ALA A 262 -12.48 -13.92 14.30
C ALA A 262 -13.91 -14.45 14.06
N GLY A 263 -14.16 -14.97 12.86
CA GLY A 263 -15.45 -15.56 12.52
C GLY A 263 -15.52 -16.01 11.07
N TYR A 264 -16.54 -16.78 10.71
CA TYR A 264 -16.84 -17.09 9.30
C TYR A 264 -17.84 -16.07 8.75
N SER A 265 -17.62 -15.60 7.52
CA SER A 265 -18.50 -14.66 6.82
C SER A 265 -19.58 -15.38 6.00
N HIS A 266 -20.84 -14.98 6.17
CA HIS A 266 -22.03 -15.65 5.58
C HIS A 266 -22.82 -14.80 4.57
N ASN A 267 -22.26 -13.70 4.07
CA ASN A 267 -23.03 -12.76 3.25
C ASN A 267 -23.47 -13.32 1.89
N LYS A 268 -22.62 -14.14 1.24
CA LYS A 268 -23.01 -14.85 0.00
C LYS A 268 -24.12 -15.88 0.27
N GLU A 269 -24.11 -16.48 1.46
CA GLU A 269 -25.11 -17.46 1.91
C GLU A 269 -26.52 -16.86 2.02
N ILE A 270 -26.67 -15.59 2.42
CA ILE A 270 -28.00 -14.93 2.47
C ILE A 270 -28.66 -14.94 1.08
N ASN A 271 -27.89 -14.66 0.03
CA ASN A 271 -28.41 -14.69 -1.33
C ASN A 271 -28.71 -16.12 -1.78
N ALA A 272 -27.83 -17.08 -1.45
CA ALA A 272 -28.04 -18.49 -1.76
C ALA A 272 -29.30 -19.05 -1.09
N ARG A 273 -29.51 -18.75 0.21
CA ARG A 273 -30.70 -19.13 0.98
C ARG A 273 -31.96 -18.49 0.44
N ALA A 274 -31.92 -17.20 0.12
CA ALA A 274 -33.05 -16.51 -0.48
C ALA A 274 -33.43 -17.08 -1.86
N ARG A 275 -32.43 -17.38 -2.70
CA ARG A 275 -32.63 -18.00 -4.01
C ARG A 275 -33.18 -19.41 -3.87
N ALA A 276 -32.60 -20.24 -3.00
CA ALA A 276 -33.08 -21.58 -2.74
C ALA A 276 -34.52 -21.58 -2.19
N ALA A 277 -34.87 -20.64 -1.32
CA ALA A 277 -36.23 -20.49 -0.82
C ALA A 277 -37.22 -20.15 -1.94
N ALA A 278 -36.83 -19.25 -2.84
CA ALA A 278 -37.65 -18.85 -3.98
C ALA A 278 -37.79 -19.97 -5.03
N LEU A 279 -36.72 -20.75 -5.29
CA LEU A 279 -36.77 -21.93 -6.16
C LEU A 279 -37.63 -23.04 -5.57
N ASN A 280 -37.48 -23.34 -4.27
CA ASN A 280 -38.31 -24.33 -3.59
C ASN A 280 -39.77 -23.89 -3.57
N LEU A 281 -40.05 -22.59 -3.37
CA LEU A 281 -41.39 -22.03 -3.49
C LEU A 281 -41.98 -22.25 -4.88
N GLU A 282 -41.21 -21.99 -5.95
CA GLU A 282 -41.65 -22.22 -7.33
C GLU A 282 -42.09 -23.67 -7.54
N LEU A 283 -41.31 -24.62 -7.03
CA LEU A 283 -41.60 -26.05 -7.12
C LEU A 283 -42.85 -26.42 -6.32
N ILE A 284 -43.02 -25.89 -5.11
CA ILE A 284 -44.22 -26.09 -4.28
C ILE A 284 -45.47 -25.61 -5.02
N LEU A 285 -45.42 -24.41 -5.61
CA LEU A 285 -46.54 -23.86 -6.38
C LEU A 285 -46.82 -24.67 -7.66
N ALA A 286 -45.80 -25.31 -8.22
CA ALA A 286 -45.94 -26.24 -9.35
C ALA A 286 -46.50 -27.63 -8.94
N GLY A 287 -46.75 -27.87 -7.65
CA GLY A 287 -47.37 -29.09 -7.12
C GLY A 287 -46.40 -30.13 -6.55
N GLU A 288 -45.11 -29.80 -6.39
CA GLU A 288 -44.16 -30.65 -5.68
C GLU A 288 -44.37 -30.57 -4.16
N GLU A 289 -44.20 -31.69 -3.47
CA GLU A 289 -44.34 -31.75 -2.02
C GLU A 289 -43.18 -31.02 -1.33
N ALA A 290 -43.47 -30.05 -0.46
CA ALA A 290 -42.45 -29.31 0.29
C ALA A 290 -41.51 -30.23 1.09
N ALA A 291 -42.04 -31.39 1.51
CA ALA A 291 -41.33 -32.42 2.25
C ALA A 291 -40.18 -33.08 1.47
N ASP A 292 -40.26 -33.05 0.13
CA ASP A 292 -39.37 -33.76 -0.80
C ASP A 292 -38.33 -32.84 -1.46
N LEU A 293 -38.33 -31.56 -1.14
CA LEU A 293 -37.43 -30.58 -1.72
C LEU A 293 -36.07 -30.52 -1.01
N PRO A 294 -34.99 -30.14 -1.72
CA PRO A 294 -33.66 -30.03 -1.14
C PRO A 294 -33.61 -29.03 0.02
N ILE A 295 -32.93 -29.41 1.11
CA ILE A 295 -32.74 -28.55 2.29
C ILE A 295 -31.33 -28.00 2.43
N TYR A 296 -30.33 -28.58 1.76
CA TYR A 296 -28.94 -28.14 1.89
C TYR A 296 -28.55 -27.16 0.79
N ILE A 297 -27.73 -26.18 1.17
CA ILE A 297 -27.02 -25.31 0.25
C ILE A 297 -25.50 -25.57 0.35
N ASP A 298 -24.78 -25.33 -0.74
CA ASP A 298 -23.32 -25.55 -0.82
C ASP A 298 -22.56 -24.62 0.17
N LYS A 299 -21.55 -25.19 0.84
CA LYS A 299 -20.65 -24.55 1.82
C LYS A 299 -19.49 -23.80 1.17
N SER A 300 -19.32 -23.91 -0.14
CA SER A 300 -18.11 -23.50 -0.86
C SER A 300 -17.73 -22.01 -0.74
N ASP A 301 -18.65 -21.16 -0.28
CA ASP A 301 -18.49 -19.70 -0.22
C ASP A 301 -18.24 -19.11 1.19
N GLU A 302 -18.02 -19.93 2.23
CA GLU A 302 -17.67 -19.44 3.57
C GLU A 302 -16.25 -18.86 3.61
N GLU A 303 -16.13 -17.60 4.05
CA GLU A 303 -14.84 -16.91 4.13
C GLU A 303 -14.45 -16.74 5.61
N PHE A 304 -13.37 -17.37 6.06
CA PHE A 304 -12.83 -17.13 7.40
C PHE A 304 -12.27 -15.71 7.49
N VAL A 305 -12.63 -14.95 8.52
CA VAL A 305 -12.25 -13.55 8.71
C VAL A 305 -11.55 -13.39 10.06
N ILE A 306 -10.48 -12.60 10.08
CA ILE A 306 -9.79 -12.20 11.31
C ILE A 306 -9.60 -10.68 11.35
N ASN A 307 -9.90 -10.08 12.49
CA ASN A 307 -9.74 -8.67 12.76
C ASN A 307 -8.37 -8.40 13.37
N MET A 308 -7.45 -7.87 12.56
CA MET A 308 -6.06 -7.69 12.94
C MET A 308 -5.86 -6.61 14.00
N LYS A 309 -6.71 -5.57 14.00
CA LYS A 309 -6.79 -4.59 15.10
C LYS A 309 -7.08 -5.28 16.42
N VAL A 310 -8.12 -6.12 16.46
CA VAL A 310 -8.53 -6.80 17.70
C VAL A 310 -7.49 -7.83 18.11
N ALA A 311 -6.93 -8.58 17.16
CA ALA A 311 -5.83 -9.50 17.40
C ALA A 311 -4.67 -8.79 18.12
N HIS A 312 -4.26 -7.62 17.62
CA HIS A 312 -3.25 -6.79 18.26
C HIS A 312 -3.70 -6.27 19.65
N GLU A 313 -4.92 -5.74 19.79
CA GLU A 313 -5.47 -5.21 21.06
C GLU A 313 -5.46 -6.26 22.19
N ILE A 314 -5.82 -7.51 21.87
CA ILE A 314 -5.88 -8.59 22.86
C ILE A 314 -4.55 -9.35 22.99
N GLY A 315 -3.57 -9.07 22.13
CA GLY A 315 -2.27 -9.77 22.11
C GLY A 315 -2.31 -11.16 21.45
N PHE A 316 -3.29 -11.41 20.60
CA PHE A 316 -3.38 -12.61 19.76
C PHE A 316 -2.47 -12.48 18.55
N LEU A 317 -1.60 -13.47 18.34
CA LEU A 317 -0.66 -13.54 17.23
C LEU A 317 -1.06 -14.70 16.32
N PRO A 318 -1.84 -14.45 15.24
CA PRO A 318 -2.15 -15.49 14.26
C PRO A 318 -0.86 -15.98 13.60
N ASP A 319 -0.77 -17.29 13.36
CA ASP A 319 0.31 -17.87 12.58
C ASP A 319 0.13 -17.57 11.08
N TRP A 320 1.16 -17.90 10.30
CA TRP A 320 1.16 -17.65 8.85
C TRP A 320 0.08 -18.45 8.12
N ASP A 321 -0.18 -19.69 8.53
CA ASP A 321 -1.23 -20.54 7.93
C ASP A 321 -2.62 -19.89 8.09
N ILE A 322 -2.90 -19.31 9.26
CA ILE A 322 -4.12 -18.54 9.52
C ILE A 322 -4.14 -17.26 8.68
N LEU A 323 -3.04 -16.52 8.64
CA LEU A 323 -2.95 -15.25 7.90
C LEU A 323 -3.15 -15.44 6.39
N GLU A 324 -2.71 -16.56 5.83
CA GLU A 324 -2.85 -16.89 4.40
C GLU A 324 -4.27 -17.35 4.03
N THR A 325 -4.96 -18.03 4.95
CA THR A 325 -6.29 -18.60 4.68
C THR A 325 -7.43 -17.67 5.08
N ALA A 326 -7.19 -16.75 6.02
CA ALA A 326 -8.17 -15.78 6.49
C ALA A 326 -8.22 -14.52 5.62
N LYS A 327 -9.41 -13.96 5.46
CA LYS A 327 -9.58 -12.56 5.09
C LYS A 327 -9.26 -11.68 6.29
N LEU A 328 -8.18 -10.91 6.14
CA LEU A 328 -7.70 -10.00 7.17
C LEU A 328 -8.48 -8.69 7.06
N ILE A 329 -9.11 -8.24 8.16
CA ILE A 329 -9.81 -6.94 8.24
C ILE A 329 -9.16 -6.04 9.28
N ASN A 330 -9.29 -4.73 9.10
CA ASN A 330 -8.72 -3.72 10.00
C ASN A 330 -7.22 -3.94 10.29
N GLN A 331 -6.45 -4.34 9.28
CA GLN A 331 -4.98 -4.43 9.35
C GLN A 331 -4.35 -3.08 9.68
N ASP A 332 -4.82 -2.03 9.00
CA ASP A 332 -4.20 -0.72 9.03
C ASP A 332 -5.03 0.23 9.89
N ASN A 333 -4.72 0.25 11.18
CA ASN A 333 -5.36 1.14 12.13
C ASN A 333 -4.57 2.46 12.20
N SER A 334 -4.45 3.14 11.08
CA SER A 334 -4.20 4.58 11.04
C SER A 334 -4.69 5.10 9.70
N VAL A 335 -5.76 5.90 9.71
CA VAL A 335 -6.03 6.84 8.62
C VAL A 335 -4.80 7.74 8.56
N LYS A 336 -3.90 7.44 7.63
CA LYS A 336 -2.72 8.24 7.34
C LYS A 336 -3.07 9.17 6.19
N GLU A 337 -2.60 10.41 6.31
CA GLU A 337 -2.54 11.31 5.16
C GLU A 337 -1.79 10.57 4.04
N GLU A 338 -2.44 10.43 2.89
CA GLU A 338 -1.80 9.80 1.74
C GLU A 338 -0.68 10.72 1.25
N LEU A 339 0.52 10.19 1.09
CA LEU A 339 1.67 10.96 0.64
C LEU A 339 1.64 11.10 -0.89
N THR A 340 1.56 12.33 -1.36
CA THR A 340 1.65 12.65 -2.79
C THR A 340 3.11 12.61 -3.27
N LEU A 341 3.30 12.56 -4.60
CA LEU A 341 4.64 12.62 -5.18
C LEU A 341 5.35 13.94 -4.83
N GLN A 342 4.61 15.06 -4.87
CA GLN A 342 5.17 16.38 -4.55
C GLN A 342 5.61 16.45 -3.09
N GLU A 343 4.75 16.06 -2.15
CA GLU A 343 5.10 16.03 -0.72
C GLU A 343 6.27 15.09 -0.44
N SER A 344 6.36 13.96 -1.17
CA SER A 344 7.52 13.07 -1.07
C SER A 344 8.81 13.78 -1.49
N ILE A 345 8.79 14.56 -2.57
CA ILE A 345 9.96 15.29 -3.05
C ILE A 345 10.36 16.40 -2.08
N GLU A 346 9.40 17.19 -1.60
CA GLU A 346 9.62 18.24 -0.60
C GLU A 346 10.20 17.65 0.69
N THR A 347 9.59 16.57 1.21
CA THR A 347 10.07 15.85 2.40
C THR A 347 11.50 15.32 2.19
N ALA A 348 11.81 14.77 1.01
CA ALA A 348 13.16 14.33 0.69
C ALA A 348 14.16 15.51 0.70
N LEU A 349 13.82 16.62 0.04
CA LEU A 349 14.70 17.79 -0.05
C LEU A 349 14.98 18.43 1.32
N ASP A 350 14.01 18.38 2.24
CA ASP A 350 14.16 18.95 3.57
C ASP A 350 14.88 18.02 4.55
N ASN A 351 14.61 16.70 4.47
CA ASN A 351 15.01 15.77 5.53
C ASN A 351 16.09 14.76 5.13
N ASN A 352 16.44 14.64 3.85
CA ASN A 352 17.40 13.63 3.40
C ASN A 352 18.82 13.87 3.97
N LEU A 353 19.36 12.85 4.63
CA LEU A 353 20.64 12.94 5.33
C LEU A 353 21.85 13.10 4.40
N ASP A 354 21.81 12.49 3.20
CA ASP A 354 22.90 12.63 2.22
C ASP A 354 22.94 14.06 1.64
N LEU A 355 21.77 14.68 1.47
CA LEU A 355 21.69 16.08 1.06
C LEU A 355 22.18 17.03 2.16
N GLN A 356 21.78 16.80 3.42
CA GLN A 356 22.28 17.57 4.56
C GLN A 356 23.81 17.48 4.69
N ALA A 357 24.40 16.30 4.45
CA ALA A 357 25.84 16.13 4.40
C ALA A 357 26.48 16.94 3.26
N ALA A 358 25.88 16.93 2.06
CA ALA A 358 26.35 17.74 0.93
C ALA A 358 26.25 19.25 1.18
N GLU A 359 25.26 19.70 1.95
CA GLU A 359 25.17 21.10 2.39
C GLU A 359 26.31 21.46 3.36
N LYS A 360 26.73 20.53 4.23
CA LYS A 360 27.93 20.70 5.06
C LYS A 360 29.23 20.71 4.27
N ASP A 361 29.33 19.95 3.18
CA ASP A 361 30.48 20.05 2.28
C ASP A 361 30.62 21.45 1.66
N LEU A 362 29.49 22.12 1.37
CA LEU A 362 29.49 23.50 0.89
C LEU A 362 29.94 24.49 1.99
N ASP A 363 29.47 24.32 3.22
CA ASP A 363 29.91 25.11 4.38
C ASP A 363 31.43 24.95 4.59
N ILE A 364 31.94 23.71 4.52
CA ILE A 364 33.37 23.39 4.62
C ILE A 364 34.15 24.05 3.47
N ALA A 365 33.63 24.03 2.24
CA ALA A 365 34.26 24.72 1.11
C ALA A 365 34.33 26.25 1.33
N GLN A 366 33.29 26.84 1.92
CA GLN A 366 33.27 28.25 2.29
C GLN A 366 34.32 28.57 3.37
N ASP A 367 34.42 27.73 4.40
CA ASP A 367 35.40 27.91 5.48
C ASP A 367 36.83 27.72 4.98
N ASN A 368 37.06 26.81 4.03
CA ASN A 368 38.35 26.69 3.34
C ASN A 368 38.74 27.97 2.58
N LEU A 369 37.77 28.67 1.97
CA LEU A 369 37.99 29.98 1.36
C LEU A 369 38.30 31.05 2.41
N LYS A 370 37.57 31.07 3.54
CA LYS A 370 37.86 31.98 4.66
C LYS A 370 39.25 31.72 5.24
N GLN A 371 39.63 30.46 5.42
CA GLN A 371 40.94 30.05 5.91
C GLN A 371 42.07 30.51 4.97
N ALA A 372 41.89 30.32 3.66
CA ALA A 372 42.83 30.83 2.65
C ALA A 372 42.95 32.36 2.70
N SER A 373 41.84 33.06 2.91
CA SER A 373 41.81 34.53 3.02
C SER A 373 42.46 35.04 4.31
N ASN A 374 42.28 34.32 5.42
CA ASN A 374 42.86 34.66 6.73
C ASN A 374 44.39 34.59 6.73
N LYS A 375 45.01 33.82 5.83
CA LYS A 375 46.48 33.79 5.68
C LYS A 375 47.10 35.13 5.25
N ARG A 376 46.30 36.13 4.86
CA ARG A 376 46.74 37.53 4.64
C ARG A 376 46.82 38.36 5.92
N LYS A 377 46.19 37.90 7.00
CA LYS A 377 46.17 38.59 8.29
C LYS A 377 47.50 38.37 9.03
N PRO A 378 47.90 39.29 9.91
CA PRO A 378 49.05 39.07 10.78
C PRO A 378 48.80 37.87 11.69
N LYS A 379 49.83 37.03 11.81
CA LYS A 379 49.92 35.92 12.76
C LYS A 379 50.75 36.40 13.95
N PHE A 380 50.26 36.14 15.16
CA PHE A 380 50.96 36.42 16.41
C PHE A 380 51.27 35.09 17.10
N ASP A 381 52.52 34.85 17.45
CA ASP A 381 52.96 33.70 18.21
C ASP A 381 53.63 34.18 19.49
N LEU A 382 53.26 33.60 20.63
CA LEU A 382 53.99 33.72 21.89
C LEU A 382 54.85 32.46 22.03
N ASN A 383 56.17 32.63 22.07
CA ASN A 383 57.11 31.55 22.35
C ASN A 383 57.71 31.70 23.75
N THR A 384 57.87 30.58 24.44
CA THR A 384 58.64 30.53 25.69
C THR A 384 59.63 29.39 25.56
N THR A 385 60.90 29.70 25.73
CA THR A 385 61.98 28.73 25.54
C THR A 385 62.80 28.63 26.82
N TYR A 386 62.82 27.43 27.40
CA TYR A 386 63.81 27.03 28.39
C TYR A 386 64.97 26.35 27.68
N ALA A 387 66.18 26.85 27.89
CA ALA A 387 67.39 26.26 27.36
C ALA A 387 68.32 25.93 28.53
N GLN A 388 68.93 24.74 28.48
CA GLN A 388 69.98 24.33 29.40
C GLN A 388 71.18 23.85 28.60
N VAL A 389 72.36 24.31 29.01
CA VAL A 389 73.64 23.88 28.45
C VAL A 389 74.49 23.30 29.57
N ASP A 390 75.44 22.44 29.22
CA ASP A 390 76.33 21.82 30.20
C ASP A 390 77.27 22.86 30.83
N GLU A 391 77.66 22.65 32.09
CA GLU A 391 78.53 23.54 32.86
C GLU A 391 79.85 23.87 32.14
N THR A 392 80.39 22.94 31.34
CA THR A 392 81.62 23.16 30.56
C THR A 392 81.44 24.24 29.50
N ARG A 393 80.26 24.31 28.87
CA ARG A 393 79.90 25.37 27.92
C ARG A 393 79.54 26.67 28.62
N ALA A 394 78.82 26.58 29.74
CA ALA A 394 78.45 27.76 30.53
C ALA A 394 79.69 28.45 31.13
N GLY A 395 80.61 27.68 31.70
CA GLY A 395 81.87 28.14 32.29
C GLY A 395 82.87 28.77 31.31
N LYS A 396 82.67 28.60 30.00
CA LYS A 396 83.41 29.33 28.96
C LYS A 396 82.82 30.72 28.67
N GLY A 397 81.73 31.10 29.34
CA GLY A 397 81.04 32.38 29.13
C GLY A 397 80.41 32.47 27.73
N ILE A 398 79.99 31.37 27.13
CA ILE A 398 79.39 31.36 25.78
C ILE A 398 77.85 31.47 25.88
N ALA A 399 77.25 30.95 26.94
CA ALA A 399 75.82 31.02 27.24
C ALA A 399 75.60 30.78 28.74
N SER A 400 74.49 31.26 29.30
CA SER A 400 74.07 30.95 30.66
C SER A 400 73.71 29.45 30.77
N GLU A 401 73.99 28.83 31.92
CA GLU A 401 73.78 27.40 32.14
C GLU A 401 72.31 26.99 31.98
N GLN A 402 71.39 27.76 32.57
CA GLN A 402 69.96 27.63 32.39
C GLN A 402 69.36 29.00 32.09
N LYS A 403 68.48 29.06 31.09
CA LYS A 403 67.88 30.30 30.62
C LYS A 403 66.41 30.10 30.26
N LEU A 404 65.55 30.99 30.74
CA LEU A 404 64.15 31.11 30.34
C LEU A 404 63.94 32.41 29.55
N THR A 405 63.47 32.28 28.31
CA THR A 405 63.16 33.40 27.42
C THR A 405 61.69 33.39 27.05
N GLY A 406 61.09 34.57 26.99
CA GLY A 406 59.77 34.80 26.41
C GLY A 406 59.91 35.60 25.13
N GLY A 407 59.11 35.32 24.10
CA GLY A 407 59.14 36.01 22.83
C GLY A 407 57.75 36.19 22.24
N LEU A 408 57.52 37.33 21.61
CA LEU A 408 56.36 37.62 20.78
C LEU A 408 56.81 37.79 19.34
N LYS A 409 56.21 37.02 18.43
CA LYS A 409 56.49 37.06 17.00
C LYS A 409 55.25 37.45 16.22
N LEU A 410 55.35 38.50 15.42
CA LEU A 410 54.36 38.88 14.41
C LEU A 410 54.89 38.53 13.02
N GLU A 411 54.13 37.76 12.25
CA GLU A 411 54.40 37.46 10.85
C GLU A 411 53.22 37.88 9.97
N GLN A 412 53.48 38.61 8.88
CA GLN A 412 52.44 38.95 7.91
C GLN A 412 52.97 38.86 6.48
N VAL A 413 52.27 38.11 5.62
CA VAL A 413 52.55 38.11 4.18
C VAL A 413 51.99 39.40 3.57
N LEU A 414 52.86 40.29 3.12
CA LEU A 414 52.47 41.53 2.44
C LEU A 414 52.12 41.27 0.98
N PHE A 415 52.89 40.41 0.31
CA PHE A 415 52.64 40.01 -1.06
C PHE A 415 53.13 38.58 -1.32
N SER A 416 52.26 37.73 -1.87
CA SER A 416 52.62 36.42 -2.39
C SER A 416 51.64 36.02 -3.48
N GLU A 417 52.16 35.73 -4.68
CA GLU A 417 51.32 35.22 -5.78
C GLU A 417 50.69 33.87 -5.41
N ASP A 418 51.37 33.04 -4.62
CA ASP A 418 50.85 31.75 -4.17
C ASP A 418 49.65 31.91 -3.25
N LEU A 419 49.71 32.88 -2.33
CA LEU A 419 48.61 33.21 -1.44
C LEU A 419 47.41 33.79 -2.22
N ASN A 420 47.67 34.74 -3.12
CA ASN A 420 46.64 35.37 -3.95
C ASN A 420 45.92 34.35 -4.83
N ALA A 421 46.68 33.52 -5.53
CA ALA A 421 46.13 32.46 -6.37
C ALA A 421 45.38 31.41 -5.57
N ASN A 422 45.87 31.03 -4.38
CA ASN A 422 45.19 30.07 -3.54
C ASN A 422 43.81 30.59 -3.06
N ILE A 423 43.67 31.89 -2.79
CA ILE A 423 42.36 32.49 -2.48
C ILE A 423 41.43 32.38 -3.69
N ASP A 424 41.90 32.77 -4.88
CA ASP A 424 41.10 32.66 -6.12
C ASP A 424 40.69 31.22 -6.40
N ILE A 425 41.62 30.26 -6.26
CA ILE A 425 41.39 28.82 -6.44
C ILE A 425 40.34 28.32 -5.45
N LYS A 426 40.44 28.68 -4.16
CA LYS A 426 39.42 28.30 -3.16
C LYS A 426 38.06 28.95 -3.46
N GLY A 427 38.05 30.14 -4.06
CA GLY A 427 36.83 30.82 -4.51
C GLY A 427 36.13 30.05 -5.62
N ASP A 428 36.86 29.59 -6.63
CA ASP A 428 36.28 28.78 -7.72
C ASP A 428 35.94 27.35 -7.26
N LEU A 429 36.68 26.76 -6.32
CA LEU A 429 36.30 25.48 -5.70
C LEU A 429 35.02 25.60 -4.86
N TYR A 430 34.79 26.72 -4.18
CA TYR A 430 33.52 26.99 -3.48
C TYR A 430 32.34 27.08 -4.47
N LYS A 431 32.52 27.78 -5.60
CA LYS A 431 31.49 27.81 -6.66
C LYS A 431 31.24 26.43 -7.26
N GLN A 432 32.29 25.64 -7.48
CA GLN A 432 32.18 24.26 -7.93
C GLN A 432 31.38 23.39 -6.94
N SER A 433 31.66 23.52 -5.64
CA SER A 433 30.89 22.83 -4.58
C SER A 433 29.41 23.22 -4.59
N LYS A 434 29.08 24.50 -4.86
CA LYS A 434 27.69 24.94 -5.02
C LYS A 434 26.97 24.26 -6.19
N VAL A 435 27.68 24.06 -7.31
CA VAL A 435 27.15 23.34 -8.48
C VAL A 435 26.97 21.85 -8.18
N GLU A 436 27.90 21.22 -7.47
CA GLU A 436 27.75 19.83 -7.02
C GLU A 436 26.56 19.66 -6.07
N LEU A 437 26.29 20.62 -5.19
CA LEU A 437 25.09 20.61 -4.36
C LEU A 437 23.81 20.68 -5.22
N LYS A 438 23.77 21.54 -6.24
CA LYS A 438 22.65 21.60 -7.20
C LYS A 438 22.45 20.24 -7.88
N LYS A 439 23.53 19.60 -8.33
CA LYS A 439 23.49 18.25 -8.92
C LYS A 439 22.89 17.23 -7.95
N LYS A 440 23.35 17.22 -6.69
CA LYS A 440 22.83 16.33 -5.63
C LYS A 440 21.34 16.52 -5.38
N LYS A 441 20.85 17.77 -5.38
CA LYS A 441 19.40 18.05 -5.28
C LYS A 441 18.62 17.44 -6.44
N LEU A 442 19.09 17.63 -7.68
CA LEU A 442 18.45 17.05 -8.86
C LEU A 442 18.47 15.52 -8.85
N ASP A 443 19.59 14.90 -8.43
CA ASP A 443 19.69 13.44 -8.29
C ASP A 443 18.69 12.91 -7.24
N LEU A 444 18.58 13.57 -6.08
CA LEU A 444 17.65 13.20 -5.03
C LEU A 444 16.18 13.28 -5.49
N ILE A 445 15.82 14.31 -6.27
CA ILE A 445 14.48 14.42 -6.85
C ILE A 445 14.18 13.21 -7.74
N LEU A 446 15.12 12.85 -8.65
CA LEU A 446 14.94 11.68 -9.52
C LEU A 446 14.84 10.37 -8.71
N ASP A 447 15.71 10.19 -7.72
CA ASP A 447 15.72 8.99 -6.87
C ASP A 447 14.41 8.85 -6.08
N THR A 448 13.85 9.97 -5.61
CA THR A 448 12.56 10.01 -4.92
C THR A 448 11.42 9.65 -5.85
N ILE A 449 11.38 10.23 -7.07
CA ILE A 449 10.38 9.89 -8.10
C ILE A 449 10.43 8.40 -8.44
N ASN A 450 11.64 7.87 -8.67
CA ASN A 450 11.84 6.46 -8.98
C ASN A 450 11.37 5.54 -7.85
N SER A 451 11.70 5.85 -6.60
CA SER A 451 11.28 5.06 -5.44
C SER A 451 9.78 5.12 -5.20
N TYR A 452 9.16 6.29 -5.40
CA TYR A 452 7.72 6.49 -5.31
C TYR A 452 6.99 5.65 -6.38
N ILE A 453 7.36 5.80 -7.65
CA ILE A 453 6.76 5.08 -8.76
C ILE A 453 6.99 3.56 -8.63
N GLN A 454 8.17 3.14 -8.19
CA GLN A 454 8.43 1.72 -7.94
C GLN A 454 7.52 1.15 -6.84
N THR A 455 7.22 1.93 -5.81
CA THR A 455 6.28 1.53 -4.74
C THR A 455 4.86 1.37 -5.29
N LEU A 456 4.40 2.32 -6.10
CA LEU A 456 3.09 2.23 -6.77
C LEU A 456 2.98 1.02 -7.72
N LYS A 457 4.04 0.72 -8.48
CA LYS A 457 4.07 -0.46 -9.36
C LYS A 457 3.91 -1.77 -8.59
N VAL A 458 4.64 -1.93 -7.49
CA VAL A 458 4.57 -3.15 -6.67
C VAL A 458 3.22 -3.25 -5.96
N ARG A 459 2.67 -2.13 -5.49
CA ARG A 459 1.31 -2.10 -4.91
C ARG A 459 0.25 -2.52 -5.92
N ALA A 460 0.32 -2.01 -7.15
CA ALA A 460 -0.60 -2.40 -8.22
C ALA A 460 -0.49 -3.90 -8.55
N ASP A 461 0.73 -4.45 -8.54
CA ASP A 461 0.94 -5.89 -8.72
C ASP A 461 0.37 -6.73 -7.56
N MET A 462 0.53 -6.27 -6.31
CA MET A 462 -0.06 -6.91 -5.14
C MET A 462 -1.59 -6.96 -5.23
N ARG A 463 -2.25 -5.83 -5.55
CA ARG A 463 -3.71 -5.78 -5.75
C ARG A 463 -4.17 -6.70 -6.87
N LEU A 464 -3.39 -6.80 -7.95
CA LEU A 464 -3.68 -7.73 -9.03
C LEU A 464 -3.55 -9.20 -8.59
N GLN A 465 -2.60 -9.53 -7.70
CA GLN A 465 -2.51 -10.87 -7.10
C GLN A 465 -3.70 -11.17 -6.19
N GLU A 466 -4.16 -10.18 -5.40
CA GLU A 466 -5.36 -10.32 -4.56
C GLU A 466 -6.61 -10.58 -5.41
N GLU A 467 -6.82 -9.80 -6.48
CA GLU A 467 -7.90 -10.03 -7.46
C GLU A 467 -7.82 -11.42 -8.08
N ASN A 468 -6.62 -11.88 -8.45
CA ASN A 468 -6.41 -13.20 -9.02
C ASN A 468 -6.71 -14.33 -8.03
N ILE A 469 -6.31 -14.19 -6.76
CA ILE A 469 -6.64 -15.16 -5.72
C ILE A 469 -8.15 -15.28 -5.53
N GLN A 470 -8.86 -14.16 -5.54
CA GLN A 470 -10.33 -14.20 -5.44
C GLN A 470 -10.95 -14.92 -6.63
N LEU A 471 -10.46 -14.65 -7.85
CA LEU A 471 -10.91 -15.34 -9.05
C LEU A 471 -10.62 -16.85 -9.01
N ILE A 472 -9.46 -17.26 -8.52
CA ILE A 472 -9.10 -18.68 -8.34
C ILE A 472 -10.06 -19.35 -7.35
N LYS A 473 -10.37 -18.70 -6.23
CA LYS A 473 -11.33 -19.21 -5.24
C LYS A 473 -12.72 -19.42 -5.87
N ASP A 474 -13.21 -18.42 -6.61
CA ASP A 474 -14.51 -18.50 -7.27
C ASP A 474 -14.57 -19.65 -8.30
N ASN A 475 -13.49 -19.87 -9.08
CA ASN A 475 -13.46 -20.97 -10.06
C ASN A 475 -13.23 -22.35 -9.42
N LEU A 476 -12.50 -22.44 -8.30
CA LEU A 476 -12.39 -23.66 -7.51
C LEU A 476 -13.77 -24.13 -7.03
N ASN A 477 -14.63 -23.19 -6.63
CA ASN A 477 -16.00 -23.49 -6.23
C ASN A 477 -16.81 -24.05 -7.41
N ILE A 478 -16.72 -23.41 -8.58
CA ILE A 478 -17.36 -23.93 -9.81
C ILE A 478 -16.89 -25.36 -10.12
N ALA A 479 -15.59 -25.65 -10.00
CA ALA A 479 -15.04 -26.99 -10.25
C ALA A 479 -15.54 -28.04 -9.25
N LYS A 480 -15.72 -27.66 -7.97
CA LYS A 480 -16.31 -28.53 -6.94
C LYS A 480 -17.77 -28.84 -7.25
N THR A 481 -18.59 -27.81 -7.52
CA THR A 481 -20.00 -27.99 -7.88
C THR A 481 -20.16 -28.87 -9.12
N LYS A 482 -19.34 -28.66 -10.17
CA LYS A 482 -19.38 -29.50 -11.38
C LYS A 482 -19.01 -30.95 -11.12
N ASN A 483 -18.09 -31.23 -10.20
CA ASN A 483 -17.74 -32.59 -9.81
C ASN A 483 -18.86 -33.27 -9.02
N GLU A 484 -19.55 -32.52 -8.14
CA GLU A 484 -20.70 -33.02 -7.38
C GLU A 484 -21.87 -33.43 -8.27
N ILE A 485 -22.14 -32.67 -9.35
CA ILE A 485 -23.17 -33.01 -10.35
C ILE A 485 -22.66 -33.96 -11.46
N GLY A 486 -21.43 -34.47 -11.35
CA GLY A 486 -20.84 -35.44 -12.28
C GLY A 486 -20.44 -34.90 -13.66
N VAL A 487 -20.35 -33.57 -13.82
CA VAL A 487 -20.00 -32.88 -15.08
C VAL A 487 -18.49 -32.79 -15.29
N SER A 488 -17.69 -32.73 -14.22
CA SER A 488 -16.22 -32.71 -14.27
C SER A 488 -15.60 -33.75 -13.33
N GLY A 489 -14.33 -34.12 -13.56
CA GLY A 489 -13.60 -35.04 -12.69
C GLY A 489 -12.77 -34.32 -11.61
N PRO A 490 -12.24 -35.06 -10.60
CA PRO A 490 -11.44 -34.50 -9.51
C PRO A 490 -10.16 -33.78 -9.95
N ALA A 491 -9.66 -34.08 -11.16
CA ALA A 491 -8.50 -33.41 -11.72
C ALA A 491 -8.70 -31.90 -11.92
N ASP A 492 -9.93 -31.44 -12.14
CA ASP A 492 -10.27 -30.01 -12.23
C ASP A 492 -10.05 -29.31 -10.87
N ILE A 493 -10.54 -29.93 -9.79
CA ILE A 493 -10.38 -29.46 -8.41
C ILE A 493 -8.90 -29.35 -8.05
N TYR A 494 -8.12 -30.42 -8.24
CA TYR A 494 -6.69 -30.42 -7.91
C TYR A 494 -5.91 -29.39 -8.71
N ARG A 495 -6.35 -29.06 -9.94
CA ARG A 495 -5.71 -28.02 -10.75
C ARG A 495 -5.95 -26.64 -10.15
N TRP A 496 -7.17 -26.33 -9.71
CA TRP A 496 -7.47 -25.06 -9.03
C TRP A 496 -6.80 -24.94 -7.66
N GLU A 497 -6.73 -26.03 -6.87
CA GLU A 497 -5.98 -26.05 -5.61
C GLU A 497 -4.48 -25.79 -5.83
N SER A 498 -3.91 -26.36 -6.89
CA SER A 498 -2.52 -26.06 -7.28
C SER A 498 -2.36 -24.59 -7.67
N GLN A 499 -3.28 -24.02 -8.44
CA GLN A 499 -3.24 -22.59 -8.80
C GLN A 499 -3.41 -21.67 -7.60
N GLN A 500 -4.24 -22.05 -6.62
CA GLN A 500 -4.40 -21.32 -5.38
C GLN A 500 -3.07 -21.26 -4.61
N SER A 501 -2.40 -22.39 -4.44
CA SER A 501 -1.08 -22.46 -3.78
C SER A 501 -0.05 -21.56 -4.48
N VAL A 502 0.02 -21.59 -5.81
CA VAL A 502 0.92 -20.72 -6.59
C VAL A 502 0.55 -19.25 -6.46
N GLY A 503 -0.74 -18.93 -6.48
CA GLY A 503 -1.23 -17.57 -6.30
C GLY A 503 -0.88 -17.01 -4.92
N LEU A 504 -0.99 -17.81 -3.86
CA LEU A 504 -0.68 -17.38 -2.49
C LEU A 504 0.82 -17.14 -2.33
N MET A 505 1.65 -18.00 -2.93
CA MET A 505 3.10 -17.79 -3.02
C MET A 505 3.45 -16.45 -3.71
N ASN A 506 2.78 -16.14 -4.82
CA ASN A 506 3.01 -14.88 -5.55
C ASN A 506 2.54 -13.65 -4.74
N LEU A 507 1.40 -13.77 -4.03
CA LEU A 507 0.89 -12.71 -3.16
C LEU A 507 1.87 -12.41 -2.01
N SER A 508 2.34 -13.45 -1.32
CA SER A 508 3.35 -13.33 -0.25
C SER A 508 4.65 -12.68 -0.74
N GLN A 509 5.08 -13.02 -1.95
CA GLN A 509 6.23 -12.38 -2.60
C GLN A 509 5.97 -10.89 -2.88
N ALA A 510 4.78 -10.54 -3.40
CA ALA A 510 4.40 -9.17 -3.69
C ALA A 510 4.31 -8.31 -2.42
N GLU A 511 3.76 -8.85 -1.32
CA GLU A 511 3.72 -8.21 -0.01
C GLU A 511 5.13 -7.91 0.54
N SER A 512 6.02 -8.91 0.46
CA SER A 512 7.41 -8.75 0.88
C SER A 512 8.12 -7.69 0.04
N GLN A 513 7.90 -7.70 -1.28
CA GLN A 513 8.44 -6.68 -2.19
C GLN A 513 7.90 -5.29 -1.87
N LEU A 514 6.60 -5.16 -1.56
CA LEU A 514 5.96 -3.89 -1.21
C LEU A 514 6.60 -3.30 0.04
N ARG A 515 6.86 -4.14 1.05
CA ARG A 515 7.55 -3.73 2.27
C ARG A 515 8.96 -3.20 1.97
N MET A 516 9.75 -3.92 1.17
CA MET A 516 11.11 -3.49 0.83
C MET A 516 11.15 -2.16 0.06
N VAL A 517 10.22 -1.94 -0.88
CA VAL A 517 10.19 -0.68 -1.64
C VAL A 517 9.64 0.49 -0.80
N LYS A 518 8.66 0.24 0.10
CA LYS A 518 8.24 1.22 1.12
C LYS A 518 9.40 1.60 2.03
N ASP A 519 10.20 0.64 2.49
CA ASP A 519 11.37 0.90 3.35
C ASP A 519 12.44 1.73 2.64
N ASN A 520 12.69 1.48 1.34
CA ASN A 520 13.61 2.32 0.56
C ASN A 520 13.09 3.75 0.39
N LEU A 521 11.78 3.93 0.16
CA LEU A 521 11.17 5.26 0.09
C LEU A 521 11.30 5.97 1.44
N LYS A 522 10.91 5.33 2.55
CA LYS A 522 11.04 5.89 3.91
C LYS A 522 12.46 6.30 4.24
N ARG A 523 13.47 5.48 3.88
CA ARG A 523 14.88 5.85 4.04
C ARG A 523 15.24 7.12 3.26
N THR A 524 14.75 7.26 2.02
CA THR A 524 15.01 8.43 1.18
C THR A 524 14.38 9.71 1.76
N LEU A 525 13.18 9.57 2.32
CA LEU A 525 12.43 10.62 3.02
C LEU A 525 12.90 10.89 4.45
N ASN A 526 13.80 10.05 4.98
CA ASN A 526 14.23 10.04 6.38
C ASN A 526 13.06 9.86 7.38
N LEU A 527 12.11 9.00 7.05
CA LEU A 527 11.01 8.57 7.92
C LEU A 527 11.37 7.29 8.70
N PRO A 528 10.87 7.09 9.93
CA PRO A 528 11.02 5.84 10.67
C PRO A 528 10.56 4.62 9.86
N LEU A 529 11.35 3.55 9.84
CA LEU A 529 10.97 2.32 9.11
C LEU A 529 9.74 1.61 9.69
N THR A 530 9.40 1.86 10.96
CA THR A 530 8.18 1.34 11.59
C THR A 530 6.94 2.14 11.21
N GLU A 531 7.10 3.32 10.62
CA GLU A 531 5.99 4.09 10.11
C GLU A 531 5.46 3.43 8.85
N ASP A 532 4.18 3.05 8.85
CA ASP A 532 3.49 2.70 7.61
C ASP A 532 3.22 3.96 6.77
N ILE A 533 3.24 3.84 5.45
CA ILE A 533 2.99 4.96 4.53
C ILE A 533 2.03 4.50 3.45
N GLU A 534 1.03 5.32 3.15
CA GLU A 534 0.15 5.13 2.01
C GLU A 534 0.41 6.23 0.99
N LEU A 535 0.61 5.85 -0.27
CA LEU A 535 0.89 6.78 -1.36
C LEU A 535 -0.38 7.03 -2.16
N THR A 536 -0.62 8.27 -2.57
CA THR A 536 -1.69 8.57 -3.52
C THR A 536 -1.36 7.98 -4.90
N GLU A 537 -2.34 7.41 -5.60
CA GLU A 537 -2.11 7.00 -6.99
C GLU A 537 -1.88 8.23 -7.88
N ILE A 538 -0.95 8.10 -8.82
CA ILE A 538 -0.72 9.14 -9.85
C ILE A 538 -1.81 8.96 -10.91
N ASP A 539 -3.03 9.37 -10.57
CA ASP A 539 -4.13 9.57 -11.51
C ASP A 539 -4.96 10.80 -11.15
N GLN A 540 -4.30 11.95 -11.16
CA GLN A 540 -5.00 13.15 -11.58
C GLN A 540 -5.01 13.12 -13.09
N GLN A 541 -6.20 12.97 -13.70
CA GLN A 541 -6.45 12.87 -15.15
C GLN A 541 -5.77 13.96 -16.03
N ASN A 542 -5.06 14.91 -15.43
CA ASN A 542 -4.31 15.99 -16.09
C ASN A 542 -2.83 15.66 -16.28
N LEU A 543 -2.04 15.30 -15.23
CA LEU A 543 -0.57 15.21 -15.35
C LEU A 543 -0.10 14.17 -16.37
N PHE A 544 -0.61 12.92 -16.31
CA PHE A 544 -0.25 11.91 -17.31
C PHE A 544 -0.68 12.34 -18.72
N GLN A 545 -1.89 12.91 -18.86
CA GLN A 545 -2.42 13.30 -20.17
C GLN A 545 -1.70 14.52 -20.76
N GLU A 546 -1.27 15.46 -19.93
CA GLU A 546 -0.45 16.62 -20.30
C GLU A 546 0.92 16.14 -20.77
N LEU A 547 1.63 15.36 -19.96
CA LEU A 547 2.92 14.78 -20.33
C LEU A 547 2.84 13.90 -21.58
N TYR A 548 1.78 13.10 -21.71
CA TYR A 548 1.57 12.23 -22.87
C TYR A 548 1.33 13.04 -24.15
N LYS A 549 0.67 14.20 -24.07
CA LYS A 549 0.50 15.11 -25.23
C LYS A 549 1.81 15.81 -25.61
N GLU A 550 2.59 16.25 -24.63
CA GLU A 550 3.85 16.95 -24.89
C GLU A 550 4.91 16.06 -25.55
N PHE A 551 4.98 14.78 -25.17
CA PHE A 551 5.93 13.81 -25.74
C PHE A 551 5.36 12.99 -26.89
N LYS A 552 4.28 13.47 -27.53
CA LYS A 552 3.76 12.84 -28.74
C LYS A 552 4.74 13.05 -29.90
N ILE A 553 5.37 11.95 -30.33
CA ILE A 553 6.32 11.92 -31.44
C ILE A 553 5.78 10.97 -32.50
N ASP A 554 5.41 11.50 -33.67
CA ASP A 554 4.70 10.72 -34.69
C ASP A 554 5.66 9.95 -35.61
N ASN A 555 6.91 10.40 -35.75
CA ASN A 555 7.89 9.76 -36.63
C ASN A 555 9.36 9.90 -36.15
N PRO A 556 10.29 9.10 -36.70
CA PRO A 556 11.70 9.14 -36.29
C PRO A 556 12.42 10.48 -36.56
N TRP A 557 12.00 11.25 -37.57
CA TRP A 557 12.64 12.54 -37.90
C TRP A 557 12.29 13.63 -36.88
N GLU A 558 11.07 13.62 -36.36
CA GLU A 558 10.67 14.48 -35.23
C GLU A 558 11.47 14.16 -33.97
N LEU A 559 11.72 12.89 -33.67
CA LEU A 559 12.55 12.46 -32.54
C LEU A 559 13.98 13.00 -32.67
N GLU A 560 14.57 12.91 -33.86
CA GLU A 560 15.94 13.38 -34.11
C GLU A 560 16.03 14.91 -33.96
N ASN A 561 15.10 15.66 -34.56
CA ASN A 561 15.05 17.12 -34.44
C ASN A 561 14.86 17.59 -32.99
N LEU A 562 13.97 16.93 -32.23
CA LEU A 562 13.79 17.20 -30.81
C LEU A 562 15.05 16.89 -30.03
N SER A 563 15.70 15.75 -30.31
CA SER A 563 16.94 15.34 -29.66
C SER A 563 18.05 16.36 -29.89
N GLU A 564 18.24 16.86 -31.10
CA GLU A 564 19.26 17.88 -31.39
C GLU A 564 19.03 19.18 -30.62
N LYS A 565 17.77 19.61 -30.49
CA LYS A 565 17.40 20.81 -29.72
C LYS A 565 17.70 20.61 -28.24
N LEU A 566 17.19 19.51 -27.67
CA LEU A 566 17.30 19.21 -26.24
C LEU A 566 18.73 18.90 -25.79
N VAL A 567 19.56 18.30 -26.65
CA VAL A 567 21.00 18.08 -26.34
C VAL A 567 21.73 19.40 -26.14
N LYS A 568 21.47 20.42 -26.97
CA LYS A 568 22.10 21.74 -26.81
C LYS A 568 21.71 22.39 -25.49
N GLU A 569 20.43 22.30 -25.13
CA GLU A 569 19.90 22.81 -23.87
C GLU A 569 20.45 22.07 -22.65
N SER A 570 20.45 20.72 -22.69
CA SER A 570 21.03 19.87 -21.64
C SER A 570 22.50 20.20 -21.36
N ILE A 571 23.32 20.39 -22.39
CA ILE A 571 24.74 20.76 -22.22
C ILE A 571 24.89 22.14 -21.56
N GLN A 572 24.01 23.10 -21.87
CA GLN A 572 24.05 24.44 -21.30
C GLN A 572 23.63 24.46 -19.82
N ASN A 573 22.66 23.62 -19.45
CA ASN A 573 22.09 23.57 -18.10
C ASN A 573 22.75 22.53 -17.18
N SER A 574 23.61 21.65 -17.71
CA SER A 574 24.23 20.54 -16.98
C SER A 574 25.17 21.03 -15.86
N PRO A 575 24.86 20.71 -14.58
CA PRO A 575 25.76 20.96 -13.46
C PRO A 575 27.09 20.22 -13.59
N GLU A 576 27.11 19.04 -14.21
CA GLU A 576 28.33 18.25 -14.40
C GLU A 576 29.33 18.96 -15.33
N VAL A 577 28.83 19.59 -16.41
CA VAL A 577 29.65 20.38 -17.32
C VAL A 577 30.16 21.64 -16.64
N GLU A 578 29.28 22.34 -15.90
CA GLU A 578 29.63 23.56 -15.17
C GLU A 578 30.68 23.28 -14.06
N SER A 579 30.55 22.15 -13.35
CA SER A 579 31.52 21.71 -12.35
C SER A 579 32.92 21.51 -12.95
N ILE A 580 33.02 20.82 -14.10
CA ILE A 580 34.30 20.66 -14.81
C ILE A 580 34.84 22.01 -15.30
N ASP A 581 33.98 22.95 -15.71
CA ASP A 581 34.43 24.29 -16.10
C ASP A 581 35.08 25.06 -14.95
N TYR A 582 34.56 24.94 -13.72
CA TYR A 582 35.25 25.50 -12.56
C TYR A 582 36.57 24.78 -12.25
N LEU A 583 36.65 23.45 -12.41
CA LEU A 583 37.91 22.73 -12.25
C LEU A 583 38.96 23.16 -13.28
N ILE A 584 38.55 23.42 -14.53
CA ILE A 584 39.42 23.99 -15.56
C ILE A 584 39.89 25.39 -15.14
N LYS A 585 39.00 26.26 -14.67
CA LYS A 585 39.36 27.60 -14.14
C LYS A 585 40.36 27.52 -12.99
N VAL A 586 40.15 26.60 -12.04
CA VAL A 586 41.07 26.32 -10.93
C VAL A 586 42.46 25.97 -11.46
N LYS A 587 42.57 25.06 -12.43
CA LYS A 587 43.85 24.65 -13.01
C LYS A 587 44.49 25.72 -13.88
N GLU A 588 43.70 26.52 -14.59
CA GLU A 588 44.19 27.68 -15.34
C GLU A 588 44.73 28.76 -14.38
N ARG A 589 44.09 28.99 -13.23
CA ARG A 589 44.60 29.89 -12.19
C ARG A 589 45.90 29.37 -11.57
N GLU A 590 45.97 28.06 -11.31
CA GLU A 590 47.19 27.37 -10.84
C GLU A 590 48.34 27.51 -11.85
N TYR A 591 48.06 27.39 -13.15
CA TYR A 591 49.03 27.59 -14.21
C TYR A 591 49.58 29.03 -14.21
N GLN A 592 48.70 30.04 -14.09
CA GLN A 592 49.11 31.44 -14.02
C GLN A 592 49.96 31.73 -12.77
N MET A 593 49.58 31.16 -11.61
CA MET A 593 50.36 31.26 -10.37
C MET A 593 51.79 30.75 -10.59
N LYS A 594 51.93 29.52 -11.10
CA LYS A 594 53.24 28.91 -11.35
C LYS A 594 54.06 29.67 -12.40
N LYS A 595 53.40 30.21 -13.43
CA LYS A 595 54.06 31.05 -14.45
C LYS A 595 54.56 32.37 -13.85
N ARG A 596 53.77 33.03 -13.00
CA ARG A 596 54.12 34.30 -12.35
C ARG A 596 55.20 34.15 -11.28
N ARG A 597 55.28 33.00 -10.60
CA ARG A 597 56.36 32.63 -9.66
C ARG A 597 57.77 32.64 -10.29
N TYR A 598 57.88 32.70 -11.62
CA TYR A 598 59.17 32.92 -12.29
C TYR A 598 59.73 34.32 -12.10
N TYR A 599 58.88 35.33 -11.88
CA TYR A 599 59.26 36.74 -11.98
C TYR A 599 58.83 37.59 -10.78
N LEU A 600 58.04 37.03 -9.86
CA LEU A 600 57.53 37.75 -8.70
C LEU A 600 58.18 37.26 -7.40
N PRO A 601 58.72 38.17 -6.56
CA PRO A 601 59.18 37.83 -5.21
C PRO A 601 57.98 37.59 -4.28
N GLN A 602 58.23 36.91 -3.17
CA GLN A 602 57.35 36.92 -2.01
C GLN A 602 57.86 37.97 -1.02
N ILE A 603 56.96 38.79 -0.49
CA ILE A 603 57.30 39.88 0.44
C ILE A 603 56.56 39.62 1.76
N GLY A 604 57.31 39.52 2.85
CA GLY A 604 56.80 39.34 4.20
C GLY A 604 57.27 40.44 5.14
N LEU A 605 56.46 40.71 6.16
CA LEU A 605 56.79 41.51 7.34
C LEU A 605 57.01 40.54 8.51
N SER A 606 58.11 40.70 9.21
CA SER A 606 58.37 40.02 10.49
C SER A 606 58.70 41.06 11.55
N ALA A 607 58.02 41.00 12.68
CA ALA A 607 58.42 41.71 13.88
C ALA A 607 58.58 40.70 15.03
N GLN A 608 59.62 40.87 15.83
CA GLN A 608 59.91 39.99 16.95
C GLN A 608 60.33 40.83 18.15
N TYR A 609 59.87 40.44 19.33
CA TYR A 609 60.23 41.04 20.60
C TYR A 609 60.53 39.90 21.57
N ASP A 610 61.76 39.80 22.05
CA ASP A 610 62.22 38.79 22.98
C ASP A 610 62.63 39.44 24.30
N THR A 611 62.30 38.79 25.41
CA THR A 611 62.63 39.23 26.76
C THR A 611 63.20 38.06 27.56
N TYR A 612 64.09 38.40 28.49
CA TYR A 612 64.73 37.46 29.39
C TYR A 612 63.89 37.38 30.66
N LEU A 613 63.34 36.19 30.93
CA LEU A 613 62.44 36.00 32.08
C LEU A 613 63.24 35.61 33.33
N GLU A 614 64.03 34.54 33.25
CA GLU A 614 64.85 34.03 34.37
C GLU A 614 66.13 33.37 33.87
N GLU A 615 67.20 33.41 34.68
CA GLU A 615 68.46 32.68 34.45
C GLU A 615 68.91 32.00 35.76
N TRP A 616 69.53 30.83 35.64
CA TRP A 616 70.09 30.07 36.76
C TRP A 616 71.46 29.46 36.42
N GLY A 617 72.23 29.14 37.45
CA GLY A 617 73.52 28.46 37.33
C GLY A 617 74.67 29.42 37.02
N ILE A 618 75.64 28.99 36.20
CA ILE A 618 76.77 29.83 35.78
C ILE A 618 76.27 30.96 34.84
N ASP A 619 76.46 32.21 35.27
CA ASP A 619 76.16 33.41 34.46
C ASP A 619 76.96 33.42 33.15
N GLY A 620 76.34 33.91 32.08
CA GLY A 620 76.91 34.05 30.74
C GLY A 620 78.11 35.02 30.64
N PRO A 621 78.55 35.38 29.42
CA PRO A 621 79.82 36.10 29.17
C PRO A 621 80.02 37.34 30.07
N ARG A 622 81.10 37.35 30.85
CA ARG A 622 81.49 38.49 31.71
C ARG A 622 81.87 39.72 30.86
N GLY A 623 81.16 40.83 31.06
CA GLY A 623 81.55 42.16 30.54
C GLY A 623 80.55 42.85 29.61
N ALA A 624 79.41 42.22 29.31
CA ALA A 624 78.22 42.92 28.88
C ALA A 624 77.25 42.89 30.07
N ASP A 625 76.67 44.04 30.44
CA ASP A 625 75.47 44.07 31.28
C ASP A 625 74.32 43.45 30.45
N ALA A 626 74.36 42.14 30.25
CA ALA A 626 73.36 41.37 29.50
C ALA A 626 72.31 40.77 30.44
N HIS A 627 72.10 41.42 31.59
CA HIS A 627 70.93 41.17 32.42
C HIS A 627 69.74 41.95 31.83
N GLY A 628 68.93 41.28 31.00
CA GLY A 628 67.53 41.68 30.82
C GLY A 628 67.24 42.89 29.93
N GLU A 629 68.03 43.15 28.88
CA GLU A 629 67.55 44.07 27.83
C GLU A 629 66.61 43.33 26.88
N ASP A 630 65.40 43.89 26.72
CA ASP A 630 64.45 43.39 25.73
C ASP A 630 64.99 43.65 24.32
N GLU A 631 65.00 42.61 23.50
CA GLU A 631 65.46 42.67 22.12
C GLU A 631 64.25 42.77 21.20
N TRP A 632 64.22 43.75 20.28
CA TRP A 632 63.18 43.82 19.26
C TRP A 632 63.77 44.02 17.88
N SER A 633 63.11 43.42 16.89
CA SER A 633 63.44 43.59 15.48
C SER A 633 62.17 43.70 14.65
N ILE A 634 62.19 44.56 13.63
CA ILE A 634 61.16 44.64 12.60
C ILE A 634 61.85 44.67 11.24
N GLY A 635 61.38 43.85 10.32
CA GLY A 635 61.98 43.70 9.01
C GLY A 635 60.96 43.37 7.94
N ILE A 636 61.16 43.94 6.76
CA ILE A 636 60.48 43.51 5.54
C ILE A 636 61.48 42.67 4.74
N GLN A 637 61.11 41.43 4.44
CA GLN A 637 61.94 40.51 3.67
C GLN A 637 61.28 40.21 2.32
N ALA A 638 62.07 40.35 1.24
CA ALA A 638 61.69 39.86 -0.08
C ALA A 638 62.50 38.59 -0.40
N SER A 639 61.81 37.49 -0.71
CA SER A 639 62.41 36.22 -1.11
C SER A 639 62.10 35.94 -2.58
N PHE A 640 63.14 35.73 -3.39
CA PHE A 640 63.03 35.43 -4.81
C PHE A 640 63.96 34.28 -5.19
N PRO A 641 63.45 33.03 -5.30
CA PRO A 641 64.27 31.89 -5.67
C PRO A 641 64.67 31.97 -7.14
N LEU A 642 65.96 32.20 -7.41
CA LEU A 642 66.51 32.36 -8.76
C LEU A 642 66.54 31.03 -9.53
N TYR A 643 66.92 29.93 -8.87
CA TYR A 643 66.99 28.60 -9.47
C TYR A 643 66.56 27.54 -8.45
N ASP A 644 65.80 26.56 -8.92
CA ASP A 644 65.18 25.50 -8.11
C ASP A 644 65.34 24.14 -8.83
N GLY A 645 66.54 23.84 -9.32
CA GLY A 645 66.86 22.54 -9.94
C GLY A 645 66.06 22.18 -11.21
N GLY A 646 65.37 23.13 -11.84
CA GLY A 646 64.48 22.89 -12.97
C GLY A 646 63.03 22.53 -12.59
N ASN A 647 62.69 22.46 -11.31
CA ASN A 647 61.37 22.07 -10.80
C ASN A 647 60.23 22.93 -11.37
N LYS A 648 60.40 24.27 -11.40
CA LYS A 648 59.40 25.21 -11.93
C LYS A 648 58.91 24.84 -13.35
N LYS A 649 59.82 24.36 -14.21
CA LYS A 649 59.48 23.99 -15.61
C LYS A 649 58.63 22.72 -15.66
N VAL A 650 58.98 21.74 -14.84
CA VAL A 650 58.26 20.46 -14.74
C VAL A 650 56.87 20.68 -14.17
N GLU A 651 56.74 21.47 -13.10
CA GLU A 651 55.44 21.79 -12.51
C GLU A 651 54.51 22.53 -13.47
N LEU A 652 55.04 23.49 -14.23
CA LEU A 652 54.26 24.22 -15.24
C LEU A 652 53.80 23.30 -16.38
N SER A 653 54.67 22.39 -16.82
CA SER A 653 54.34 21.37 -17.82
C SER A 653 53.27 20.40 -17.31
N LYS A 654 53.37 19.99 -16.03
CA LYS A 654 52.39 19.11 -15.37
C LYS A 654 51.00 19.76 -15.35
N VAL A 655 50.87 21.00 -14.87
CA VAL A 655 49.56 21.69 -14.82
C VAL A 655 48.99 21.90 -16.23
N LYS A 656 49.83 22.20 -17.22
CA LYS A 656 49.37 22.31 -18.61
C LYS A 656 48.75 21.00 -19.11
N LYS A 657 49.37 19.86 -18.79
CA LYS A 657 48.82 18.53 -19.12
C LYS A 657 47.53 18.23 -18.35
N GLU A 658 47.45 18.61 -17.08
CA GLU A 658 46.21 18.49 -16.28
C GLU A 658 45.06 19.31 -16.87
N ILE A 659 45.31 20.53 -17.38
CA ILE A 659 44.29 21.32 -18.09
C ILE A 659 43.85 20.61 -19.38
N GLN A 660 44.78 20.07 -20.16
CA GLN A 660 44.45 19.31 -21.38
C GLN A 660 43.64 18.04 -21.06
N GLN A 661 43.99 17.35 -19.98
CA GLN A 661 43.24 16.21 -19.47
C GLN A 661 41.81 16.62 -19.12
N LEU A 662 41.62 17.68 -18.32
CA LEU A 662 40.28 18.19 -17.98
C LEU A 662 39.47 18.62 -19.21
N LYS A 663 40.09 19.27 -20.21
CA LYS A 663 39.41 19.63 -21.48
C LYS A 663 38.97 18.39 -22.26
N THR A 664 39.77 17.33 -22.24
CA THR A 664 39.42 16.03 -22.85
C THR A 664 38.30 15.35 -22.08
N THR A 665 38.38 15.36 -20.74
CA THR A 665 37.32 14.85 -19.86
C THR A 665 36.01 15.60 -20.08
N LYS A 666 36.04 16.93 -20.21
CA LYS A 666 34.86 17.75 -20.55
C LYS A 666 34.24 17.30 -21.86
N LYS A 667 35.05 17.15 -22.92
CA LYS A 667 34.56 16.68 -24.23
C LYS A 667 33.91 15.30 -24.10
N SER A 668 34.57 14.35 -23.44
CA SER A 668 34.02 13.02 -23.21
C SER A 668 32.73 13.04 -22.39
N LEU A 669 32.62 13.93 -21.39
CA LEU A 669 31.40 14.13 -20.61
C LEU A 669 30.27 14.66 -21.50
N VAL A 670 30.53 15.67 -22.34
CA VAL A 670 29.55 16.23 -23.27
C VAL A 670 29.05 15.16 -24.26
N ASP A 671 29.95 14.35 -24.80
CA ASP A 671 29.59 13.24 -25.70
C ASP A 671 28.70 12.21 -24.97
N LYS A 672 29.05 11.86 -23.72
CA LYS A 672 28.26 10.93 -22.88
C LYS A 672 26.88 11.50 -22.51
N LEU A 673 26.78 12.78 -22.17
CA LEU A 673 25.51 13.44 -21.88
C LEU A 673 24.61 13.48 -23.12
N SER A 674 25.19 13.80 -24.28
CA SER A 674 24.48 13.79 -25.56
C SER A 674 23.94 12.39 -25.89
N GLN A 675 24.76 11.36 -25.72
CA GLN A 675 24.35 9.97 -25.90
C GLN A 675 23.25 9.56 -24.90
N ASN A 676 23.43 9.88 -23.62
CA ASN A 676 22.49 9.54 -22.56
C ASN A 676 21.11 10.16 -22.82
N LEU A 677 21.06 11.46 -23.14
CA LEU A 677 19.79 12.13 -23.44
C LEU A 677 19.10 11.54 -24.68
N ARG A 678 19.84 11.26 -25.76
CA ARG A 678 19.30 10.59 -26.96
C ARG A 678 18.70 9.22 -26.64
N ASN A 679 19.38 8.43 -25.79
CA ASN A 679 18.88 7.14 -25.33
C ASN A 679 17.60 7.31 -24.49
N LYS A 680 17.58 8.27 -23.56
CA LYS A 680 16.40 8.56 -22.71
C LYS A 680 15.20 9.00 -23.55
N LEU A 681 15.37 9.89 -24.53
CA LEU A 681 14.31 10.29 -25.46
C LEU A 681 13.79 9.10 -26.29
N THR A 682 14.68 8.19 -26.69
CA THR A 682 14.29 6.95 -27.38
C THR A 682 13.46 6.04 -26.46
N VAL A 683 13.81 5.94 -25.18
CA VAL A 683 13.06 5.19 -24.17
C VAL A 683 11.68 5.82 -23.94
N VAL A 684 11.60 7.14 -23.73
CA VAL A 684 10.31 7.86 -23.58
C VAL A 684 9.39 7.59 -24.75
N ASN A 685 9.87 7.75 -25.99
CA ASN A 685 9.08 7.46 -27.18
C ASN A 685 8.67 5.98 -27.28
N THR A 686 9.50 5.06 -26.77
CA THR A 686 9.18 3.63 -26.74
C THR A 686 8.09 3.34 -25.73
N GLU A 687 8.17 3.86 -24.51
CA GLU A 687 7.15 3.68 -23.47
C GLU A 687 5.83 4.38 -23.85
N TYR A 688 5.89 5.54 -24.51
CA TYR A 688 4.73 6.22 -25.08
C TYR A 688 3.94 5.32 -26.04
N ARG A 689 4.63 4.64 -26.98
CA ARG A 689 4.00 3.72 -27.94
C ARG A 689 3.53 2.43 -27.28
N LYS A 690 4.31 1.87 -26.35
CA LYS A 690 3.91 0.67 -25.58
C LYS A 690 2.61 0.90 -24.82
N ASN A 691 2.40 2.10 -24.27
CA ASN A 691 1.18 2.42 -23.53
C ASN A 691 -0.09 2.22 -24.38
N LYS A 692 -0.04 2.60 -25.66
CA LYS A 692 -1.14 2.33 -26.59
C LYS A 692 -1.37 0.83 -26.79
N TYR A 693 -0.30 0.08 -27.08
CA TYR A 693 -0.41 -1.36 -27.32
C TYR A 693 -0.83 -2.15 -26.08
N ALA A 694 -0.43 -1.71 -24.89
CA ALA A 694 -0.82 -2.34 -23.64
C ALA A 694 -2.33 -2.23 -23.39
N LYS A 695 -2.92 -1.06 -23.67
CA LYS A 695 -4.39 -0.86 -23.61
C LYS A 695 -5.13 -1.77 -24.58
N ASP A 696 -4.71 -1.80 -25.85
CA ASP A 696 -5.31 -2.66 -26.87
C ASP A 696 -5.21 -4.16 -26.47
N ALA A 697 -4.10 -4.56 -25.83
CA ALA A 697 -3.89 -5.92 -25.35
C ALA A 697 -4.82 -6.28 -24.18
N VAL A 698 -5.03 -5.36 -23.23
CA VAL A 698 -5.99 -5.54 -22.11
C VAL A 698 -7.40 -5.72 -22.66
N ASP A 699 -7.87 -4.82 -23.53
CA ASP A 699 -9.20 -4.88 -24.12
C ASP A 699 -9.45 -6.19 -24.88
N THR A 700 -8.45 -6.65 -25.63
CA THR A 700 -8.55 -7.89 -26.41
C THR A 700 -8.52 -9.13 -25.51
N ALA A 701 -7.65 -9.15 -24.49
CA ALA A 701 -7.57 -10.25 -23.53
C ALA A 701 -8.88 -10.39 -22.74
N TYR A 702 -9.50 -9.27 -22.35
CA TYR A 702 -10.79 -9.27 -21.65
C TYR A 702 -11.93 -9.87 -22.48
N LYS A 703 -12.05 -9.46 -23.75
CA LYS A 703 -13.05 -10.04 -24.66
C LYS A 703 -12.86 -11.55 -24.84
N ASN A 704 -11.61 -12.01 -24.91
CA ASN A 704 -11.32 -13.43 -25.00
C ASN A 704 -11.71 -14.18 -23.71
N LEU A 705 -11.35 -13.63 -22.54
CA LEU A 705 -11.72 -14.22 -21.25
C LEU A 705 -13.23 -14.33 -21.07
N GLU A 706 -13.99 -13.33 -21.50
CA GLU A 706 -15.47 -13.36 -21.42
C GLU A 706 -16.05 -14.53 -22.21
N LEU A 707 -15.61 -14.72 -23.46
CA LEU A 707 -16.04 -15.83 -24.31
C LEU A 707 -15.62 -17.20 -23.76
N VAL A 708 -14.38 -17.32 -23.28
CA VAL A 708 -13.86 -18.57 -22.71
C VAL A 708 -14.54 -18.92 -21.38
N LYS A 709 -14.83 -17.92 -20.54
CA LYS A 709 -15.56 -18.12 -19.28
C LYS A 709 -16.98 -18.62 -19.53
N ASP A 710 -17.70 -18.04 -20.49
CA ASP A 710 -19.03 -18.52 -20.89
C ASP A 710 -18.98 -19.97 -21.40
N ALA A 711 -18.05 -20.26 -22.31
CA ALA A 711 -17.85 -21.61 -22.83
C ALA A 711 -17.48 -22.62 -21.74
N TYR A 712 -16.64 -22.24 -20.77
CA TYR A 712 -16.24 -23.10 -19.67
C TYR A 712 -17.43 -23.40 -18.77
N SER A 713 -18.26 -22.40 -18.48
CA SER A 713 -19.48 -22.59 -17.67
C SER A 713 -20.43 -23.62 -18.28
N LYS A 714 -20.47 -23.70 -19.62
CA LYS A 714 -21.25 -24.65 -20.43
C LYS A 714 -20.55 -26.00 -20.66
N GLY A 715 -19.33 -26.19 -20.15
CA GLY A 715 -18.55 -27.42 -20.34
C GLY A 715 -17.96 -27.60 -21.73
N LEU A 716 -17.87 -26.55 -22.54
CA LEU A 716 -17.41 -26.60 -23.94
C LEU A 716 -15.88 -26.48 -24.09
N VAL A 717 -15.18 -25.99 -23.07
CA VAL A 717 -13.72 -25.79 -23.07
C VAL A 717 -13.11 -26.33 -21.79
N SER A 718 -11.81 -26.60 -21.84
CA SER A 718 -11.07 -27.13 -20.69
C SER A 718 -10.73 -26.04 -19.66
N VAL A 719 -10.43 -26.47 -18.43
CA VAL A 719 -9.85 -25.63 -17.37
C VAL A 719 -8.56 -24.97 -17.81
N ALA A 720 -7.79 -25.66 -18.64
CA ALA A 720 -6.54 -25.13 -19.19
C ALA A 720 -6.79 -23.87 -20.01
N GLU A 721 -7.78 -23.91 -20.92
CA GLU A 721 -8.13 -22.76 -21.76
C GLU A 721 -8.63 -21.57 -20.92
N LEU A 722 -9.42 -21.83 -19.87
CA LEU A 722 -9.84 -20.78 -18.95
C LEU A 722 -8.65 -20.16 -18.21
N LEU A 723 -7.75 -20.98 -17.66
CA LEU A 723 -6.55 -20.51 -16.98
C LEU A 723 -5.62 -19.72 -17.92
N ASP A 724 -5.49 -20.15 -19.18
CA ASP A 724 -4.69 -19.45 -20.19
C ASP A 724 -5.29 -18.08 -20.51
N ALA A 725 -6.61 -17.99 -20.68
CA ALA A 725 -7.31 -16.73 -20.91
C ALA A 725 -7.22 -15.78 -19.69
N GLN A 726 -7.34 -16.31 -18.48
CA GLN A 726 -7.16 -15.53 -17.24
C GLN A 726 -5.73 -15.01 -17.10
N SER A 727 -4.75 -15.89 -17.33
CA SER A 727 -3.33 -15.52 -17.29
C SER A 727 -3.00 -14.43 -18.32
N ALA A 728 -3.61 -14.49 -19.51
CA ALA A 728 -3.46 -13.45 -20.52
C ALA A 728 -3.99 -12.09 -20.05
N VAL A 729 -5.16 -12.05 -19.40
CA VAL A 729 -5.72 -10.80 -18.83
C VAL A 729 -4.84 -10.26 -17.71
N ILE A 730 -4.42 -11.10 -16.77
CA ILE A 730 -3.56 -10.69 -15.64
C ILE A 730 -2.24 -10.12 -16.15
N ASN A 731 -1.58 -10.81 -17.09
CA ASN A 731 -0.34 -10.34 -17.67
C ASN A 731 -0.53 -9.04 -18.47
N ALA A 732 -1.63 -8.89 -19.21
CA ALA A 732 -1.94 -7.67 -19.94
C ALA A 732 -2.18 -6.49 -18.97
N LYS A 733 -2.98 -6.66 -17.91
CA LYS A 733 -3.22 -5.63 -16.87
C LYS A 733 -1.91 -5.23 -16.19
N ARG A 734 -1.11 -6.21 -15.76
CA ARG A 734 0.22 -5.96 -15.17
C ARG A 734 1.07 -5.11 -16.11
N GLN A 735 1.12 -5.47 -17.40
CA GLN A 735 1.93 -4.75 -18.38
C GLN A 735 1.42 -3.33 -18.63
N GLU A 736 0.10 -3.10 -18.64
CA GLU A 736 -0.50 -1.77 -18.73
C GLU A 736 -0.06 -0.88 -17.55
N PHE A 737 -0.21 -1.36 -16.31
CA PHE A 737 0.21 -0.62 -15.12
C PHE A 737 1.71 -0.31 -15.15
N VAL A 738 2.54 -1.33 -15.43
CA VAL A 738 4.01 -1.16 -15.50
C VAL A 738 4.40 -0.15 -16.57
N THR A 739 3.77 -0.19 -17.75
CA THR A 739 4.08 0.73 -18.86
C THR A 739 3.63 2.17 -18.55
N LYS A 740 2.46 2.38 -17.94
CA LYS A 740 2.01 3.71 -17.49
C LYS A 740 3.05 4.37 -16.59
N TYR A 741 3.54 3.63 -15.60
CA TYR A 741 4.55 4.11 -14.65
C TYR A 741 5.96 4.24 -15.25
N ASN A 742 6.36 3.34 -16.15
CA ASN A 742 7.65 3.44 -16.84
C ASN A 742 7.70 4.69 -17.74
N PHE A 743 6.59 5.07 -18.37
CA PHE A 743 6.50 6.32 -19.11
C PHE A 743 6.79 7.52 -18.22
N LEU A 744 6.14 7.61 -17.05
CA LEU A 744 6.38 8.69 -16.08
C LEU A 744 7.84 8.74 -15.60
N ASN A 745 8.43 7.59 -15.24
CA ASN A 745 9.85 7.51 -14.88
C ASN A 745 10.75 7.99 -16.03
N SER A 746 10.47 7.57 -17.27
CA SER A 746 11.28 7.96 -18.43
C SER A 746 11.23 9.47 -18.70
N VAL A 747 10.10 10.13 -18.44
CA VAL A 747 9.97 11.60 -18.54
C VAL A 747 10.80 12.28 -17.44
N ALA A 748 10.72 11.81 -16.19
CA ALA A 748 11.54 12.31 -15.09
C ALA A 748 13.04 12.15 -15.37
N GLU A 749 13.45 11.05 -15.99
CA GLU A 749 14.83 10.83 -16.41
C GLU A 749 15.30 11.83 -17.47
N VAL A 750 14.44 12.20 -18.42
CA VAL A 750 14.74 13.25 -19.43
C VAL A 750 14.89 14.60 -18.74
N GLN A 751 13.95 14.98 -17.87
CA GLN A 751 14.03 16.22 -17.08
C GLN A 751 15.34 16.32 -16.30
N ARG A 752 15.70 15.27 -15.54
CA ARG A 752 17.00 15.24 -14.84
C ARG A 752 18.18 15.44 -15.79
N ALA A 753 18.12 14.88 -17.01
CA ALA A 753 19.17 15.05 -18.02
C ALA A 753 19.20 16.46 -18.64
N LEU A 754 18.06 17.16 -18.70
CA LEU A 754 17.96 18.57 -19.08
C LEU A 754 18.47 19.51 -17.97
N GLY A 755 18.48 19.04 -16.72
CA GLY A 755 18.98 19.79 -15.57
C GLY A 755 17.91 20.64 -14.86
N ASN A 756 16.63 20.37 -15.13
CA ASN A 756 15.45 21.00 -14.54
C ASN A 756 14.30 19.99 -14.41
N PHE A 757 13.32 20.27 -13.56
CA PHE A 757 12.12 19.43 -13.37
C PHE A 757 10.83 20.23 -13.68
N ASP A 758 10.83 21.01 -14.77
CA ASP A 758 9.79 22.02 -15.03
C ASP A 758 8.38 21.44 -15.38
N ILE A 759 8.27 20.14 -15.70
CA ILE A 759 6.99 19.52 -16.13
C ILE A 759 6.36 18.61 -15.05
N ILE A 760 7.10 18.32 -13.99
CA ILE A 760 6.51 17.81 -12.74
C ILE A 760 6.50 19.06 -11.86
N ASP A 761 5.38 19.77 -11.82
CA ASP A 761 5.23 21.10 -11.20
C ASP A 761 5.62 21.05 -9.70
N ILE A 762 6.92 21.10 -9.42
CA ILE A 762 7.53 21.25 -8.10
C ILE A 762 7.90 22.74 -8.05
N ASN A 763 6.89 23.60 -7.86
CA ASN A 763 7.14 25.02 -7.58
C ASN A 763 7.51 25.24 -6.13
#